data_AF-A0A0G2J9R0-F1
#
_entry.id   AF-A0A0G2J9R0-F1
#
_cell.length_a   1.000
_cell.length_b   1.000
_cell.length_c   1.000
_cell.angle_alpha   90.00
_cell.angle_beta   90.00
_cell.angle_gamma   90.00
#
_symmetry.space_group_name_H-M   'P 1'
#
loop_
_entity.id
_entity.type
_entity.pdbx_description
1 polymer ?
#
loop_
_entity_poly.entity_id
_entity_poly.type
_entity_poly.pdbx_seq_one_letter_code
_entity_poly.pdbx_strand_id
1 'polypeptide(L)'
;METPTSGQSFSILVINPNTSAHMTEGLKPIIQNLSYPNIHIDYFTAPQEPSGGPDGKEIRGIPSINSSADSSLSALHCLPHLKPLIPKYDAFLVACYSPHPLVGMLSGQVSIDRAEAKPQFRKKYVTGIFEASVSKSISLLRSASSSLNSSADAGEGFRAAECRSSFGIISTGEVWKEIFARAVPDLLRRPLHFGINGSVDLEPLFAGAETTGLSAIELHTTPAEEVERRMVEATERLINSAGRQVAAICLGCAGMAGMDKAVRQGCKRALGPVEGENVVIVDGVVAGVEQLLSAQFSPPPRDDAFSNNKINLASSKVDKMPREIITIQAGQCGNNVGSQFWQQLCVEHGINKDGNLAEFATEGGDRKDVFFYQSDDTRYIPRAILLDLEPRVLNTIQTGAYRNIYNPENFFIGRQGIGAGNNWAAGYSAGEIVQEEVFDMIDREADGSDSLEGFMMLHSIAGGTGSGLGSFILERMNDRFPKKLIQTYSVFPDTQAADVVVNPYNSLLAMRRLTQNADSVVVVDNGALSRIAADRLHVQEPSFQQTNQLVSTVMSASTTTLRYPGYMHNDLVSILANLIPDPRTRFLITSYTPFTGDNVEQAKTIRKTTVLDVMRRLLQPKNRMVSITPSKSSCYISIFNIIQGEAAQTDVDKSILRIRERRLATFIPWGPASIHVAVPKRSPYLPNTHRVSGLMLANHTSVATLFKRIVSQYDRLRKRNAFLEQYKKEAPFADGLGEFDEARTVVMDLIAEYESAERPDYAGGGTDVEDD
;
A
#
# COMPACT_ATOMS: atom_id res chain seq x y z
N MET A 1 -41.26 -23.13 5.76
CA MET A 1 -40.48 -23.79 4.69
C MET A 1 -40.83 -23.10 3.39
N GLU A 2 -40.02 -22.12 3.00
CA GLU A 2 -39.89 -21.66 1.62
C GLU A 2 -38.38 -21.58 1.37
N THR A 3 -37.93 -22.25 0.31
CA THR A 3 -36.52 -22.32 -0.12
C THR A 3 -36.06 -20.97 -0.66
N PRO A 4 -34.87 -20.46 -0.28
CA PRO A 4 -34.35 -19.22 -0.86
C PRO A 4 -33.86 -19.49 -2.29
N THR A 5 -34.45 -18.76 -3.24
CA THR A 5 -34.03 -18.68 -4.63
C THR A 5 -32.66 -18.00 -4.76
N SER A 6 -31.89 -18.42 -5.76
CA SER A 6 -30.57 -17.90 -6.12
C SER A 6 -30.60 -16.38 -6.42
N GLY A 7 -29.84 -15.60 -5.63
CA GLY A 7 -29.61 -14.16 -5.83
C GLY A 7 -29.63 -13.39 -4.51
N GLN A 8 -28.55 -13.43 -3.71
CA GLN A 8 -28.53 -12.79 -2.38
C GLN A 8 -28.50 -11.25 -2.45
N SER A 9 -29.66 -10.60 -2.28
CA SER A 9 -29.82 -9.16 -2.04
C SER A 9 -29.18 -8.71 -0.72
N PHE A 10 -28.47 -7.58 -0.71
CA PHE A 10 -27.87 -6.98 0.51
C PHE A 10 -28.96 -6.36 1.39
N SER A 11 -28.93 -6.59 2.70
CA SER A 11 -30.00 -6.18 3.62
C SER A 11 -29.54 -5.17 4.69
N ILE A 12 -30.29 -4.06 4.83
CA ILE A 12 -30.00 -2.98 5.79
C ILE A 12 -31.16 -2.84 6.77
N LEU A 13 -30.87 -2.84 8.07
CA LEU A 13 -31.82 -2.49 9.12
C LEU A 13 -31.60 -1.04 9.58
N VAL A 14 -32.59 -0.18 9.35
CA VAL A 14 -32.60 1.20 9.83
C VAL A 14 -33.26 1.24 11.20
N ILE A 15 -32.48 1.61 12.21
CA ILE A 15 -32.85 1.57 13.62
C ILE A 15 -33.20 2.97 14.10
N ASN A 16 -34.48 3.21 14.35
CA ASN A 16 -34.95 4.34 15.13
C ASN A 16 -34.92 3.95 16.63
N PRO A 17 -33.99 4.50 17.42
CA PRO A 17 -33.91 4.19 18.85
C PRO A 17 -35.04 4.84 19.67
N ASN A 18 -35.84 5.73 19.10
CA ASN A 18 -37.00 6.32 19.79
C ASN A 18 -38.21 5.37 19.75
N THR A 19 -39.10 5.48 20.74
CA THR A 19 -40.38 4.76 20.73
C THR A 19 -41.45 5.42 19.85
N SER A 20 -41.21 6.65 19.39
CA SER A 20 -42.07 7.34 18.44
C SER A 20 -41.88 6.79 17.02
N ALA A 21 -42.94 6.20 16.47
CA ALA A 21 -42.98 5.68 15.10
C ALA A 21 -43.02 6.80 14.04
N HIS A 22 -43.34 8.04 14.42
CA HIS A 22 -43.39 9.18 13.51
C HIS A 22 -42.07 9.41 12.78
N MET A 23 -40.94 9.24 13.50
CA MET A 23 -39.60 9.35 12.95
C MET A 23 -39.32 8.26 11.92
N THR A 24 -39.79 7.04 12.16
CA THR A 24 -39.61 5.91 11.24
C THR A 24 -40.39 6.10 9.95
N GLU A 25 -41.63 6.59 10.02
CA GLU A 25 -42.45 6.90 8.84
C GLU A 25 -41.84 8.04 7.99
N GLY A 26 -41.20 9.02 8.63
CA GLY A 26 -40.50 10.11 7.93
C GLY A 26 -39.26 9.67 7.15
N LEU A 27 -38.58 8.58 7.56
CA LEU A 27 -37.38 8.07 6.89
C LEU A 27 -37.69 7.25 5.63
N LYS A 28 -38.84 6.58 5.60
CA LYS A 28 -39.26 5.71 4.48
C LYS A 28 -39.24 6.41 3.11
N PRO A 29 -39.88 7.58 2.91
CA PRO A 29 -39.90 8.23 1.59
C PRO A 29 -38.51 8.66 1.11
N ILE A 30 -37.62 9.04 2.04
CA ILE A 30 -36.27 9.50 1.72
C ILE A 30 -35.42 8.36 1.17
N ILE A 31 -35.51 7.20 1.83
CA ILE A 31 -34.77 6.00 1.43
C ILE A 31 -35.37 5.39 0.16
N GLN A 32 -36.70 5.41 0.00
CA GLN A 32 -37.37 4.94 -1.21
C GLN A 32 -36.94 5.73 -2.46
N ASN A 33 -36.71 7.03 -2.33
CA ASN A 33 -36.25 7.87 -3.44
C ASN A 33 -34.83 7.51 -3.94
N LEU A 34 -33.99 6.85 -3.12
CA LEU A 34 -32.62 6.47 -3.51
C LEU A 34 -32.53 5.30 -4.52
N SER A 35 -33.64 4.57 -4.75
CA SER A 35 -33.85 3.63 -5.86
C SER A 35 -32.67 2.69 -6.20
N TYR A 36 -32.19 1.90 -5.22
CA TYR A 36 -31.14 0.91 -5.49
C TYR A 36 -31.73 -0.47 -5.86
N PRO A 37 -31.50 -1.00 -7.08
CA PRO A 37 -31.91 -2.35 -7.43
C PRO A 37 -31.10 -3.37 -6.61
N ASN A 38 -31.78 -4.33 -5.98
CA ASN A 38 -31.20 -5.45 -5.21
C ASN A 38 -30.77 -5.19 -3.75
N ILE A 39 -31.27 -4.12 -3.11
CA ILE A 39 -31.10 -3.88 -1.66
C ILE A 39 -32.43 -3.96 -0.94
N HIS A 40 -32.47 -4.72 0.17
CA HIS A 40 -33.63 -4.86 1.03
C HIS A 40 -33.44 -4.00 2.29
N ILE A 41 -34.37 -3.08 2.57
CA ILE A 41 -34.28 -2.17 3.72
C ILE A 41 -35.49 -2.36 4.62
N ASP A 42 -35.22 -2.73 5.87
CA ASP A 42 -36.22 -2.87 6.93
C ASP A 42 -36.02 -1.80 8.00
N TYR A 43 -37.06 -1.62 8.82
CA TYR A 43 -37.11 -0.57 9.84
C TYR A 43 -37.39 -1.16 11.22
N PHE A 44 -36.65 -0.68 12.21
CA PHE A 44 -36.86 -0.98 13.62
C PHE A 44 -37.21 0.30 14.37
N THR A 45 -38.26 0.25 15.20
CA THR A 45 -38.62 1.32 16.15
C THR A 45 -38.55 0.74 17.55
N ALA A 46 -38.00 1.48 18.51
CA ALA A 46 -37.89 0.98 19.88
C ALA A 46 -39.28 0.65 20.46
N PRO A 47 -39.45 -0.51 21.11
CA PRO A 47 -40.75 -0.90 21.65
C PRO A 47 -41.12 -0.06 22.87
N GLN A 48 -42.42 0.17 23.06
CA GLN A 48 -42.97 0.86 24.25
C GLN A 48 -42.95 -0.02 25.50
N GLU A 49 -42.87 -1.34 25.34
CA GLU A 49 -42.76 -2.31 26.42
C GLU A 49 -41.42 -2.17 27.15
N PRO A 50 -41.35 -2.31 28.49
CA PRO A 50 -40.09 -2.24 29.24
C PRO A 50 -39.14 -3.40 28.90
N SER A 51 -37.83 -3.14 28.92
CA SER A 51 -36.78 -4.14 28.77
C SER A 51 -36.01 -4.38 30.07
N GLY A 52 -35.39 -5.56 30.19
CA GLY A 52 -34.55 -5.90 31.33
C GLY A 52 -33.18 -5.23 31.24
N GLY A 53 -32.86 -4.35 32.17
CA GLY A 53 -31.54 -3.72 32.28
C GLY A 53 -30.46 -4.66 32.85
N PRO A 54 -29.17 -4.31 32.70
CA PRO A 54 -28.04 -5.14 33.13
C PRO A 54 -28.01 -5.45 34.64
N ASP A 55 -28.68 -4.64 35.47
CA ASP A 55 -28.80 -4.83 36.94
C ASP A 55 -30.14 -5.46 37.38
N GLY A 56 -30.94 -5.98 36.44
CA GLY A 56 -32.29 -6.49 36.73
C GLY A 56 -33.36 -5.42 36.98
N LYS A 57 -33.03 -4.13 36.76
CA LYS A 57 -33.99 -3.01 36.79
C LYS A 57 -34.71 -2.89 35.44
N GLU A 58 -36.01 -2.59 35.48
CA GLU A 58 -36.79 -2.28 34.28
C GLU A 58 -36.35 -0.95 33.65
N ILE A 59 -36.05 -0.98 32.35
CA ILE A 59 -35.73 0.20 31.54
C ILE A 59 -36.91 0.42 30.59
N ARG A 60 -37.43 1.65 30.54
CA ARG A 60 -38.50 2.03 29.61
C ARG A 60 -37.89 2.74 28.40
N GLY A 61 -38.49 2.51 27.23
CA GLY A 61 -38.08 3.19 26.00
C GLY A 61 -38.38 4.69 26.04
N ILE A 62 -37.58 5.46 25.29
CA ILE A 62 -37.65 6.92 25.28
C ILE A 62 -38.42 7.41 24.05
N PRO A 63 -39.48 8.23 24.21
CA PRO A 63 -40.26 8.76 23.09
C PRO A 63 -39.49 9.66 22.14
N SER A 64 -38.60 10.49 22.66
CA SER A 64 -37.73 11.39 21.89
C SER A 64 -36.45 11.62 22.67
N ILE A 65 -35.31 11.24 22.08
CA ILE A 65 -33.99 11.44 22.67
C ILE A 65 -33.62 12.93 22.57
N ASN A 66 -33.45 13.59 23.72
CA ASN A 66 -33.13 15.03 23.79
C ASN A 66 -31.85 15.31 24.60
N SER A 67 -31.18 14.27 25.11
CA SER A 67 -29.95 14.37 25.89
C SER A 67 -29.02 13.16 25.70
N SER A 68 -27.76 13.29 26.13
CA SER A 68 -26.82 12.17 26.16
C SER A 68 -27.23 11.06 27.12
N ALA A 69 -27.87 11.40 28.24
CA ALA A 69 -28.43 10.44 29.19
C ALA A 69 -29.55 9.62 28.54
N ASP A 70 -30.43 10.29 27.77
CA ASP A 70 -31.47 9.61 27.00
C ASP A 70 -30.87 8.66 25.97
N SER A 71 -29.85 9.09 25.20
CA SER A 71 -29.20 8.22 24.21
C SER A 71 -28.60 6.95 24.82
N SER A 72 -28.09 7.04 26.06
CA SER A 72 -27.50 5.92 26.80
C SER A 72 -28.57 4.95 27.30
N LEU A 73 -29.65 5.46 27.90
CA LEU A 73 -30.80 4.66 28.34
C LEU A 73 -31.50 4.00 27.15
N SER A 74 -31.65 4.72 26.04
CA SER A 74 -32.23 4.21 24.81
C SER A 74 -31.38 3.10 24.18
N ALA A 75 -30.05 3.21 24.22
CA ALA A 75 -29.15 2.16 23.74
C ALA A 75 -29.28 0.87 24.57
N LEU A 76 -29.35 0.99 25.90
CA LEU A 76 -29.58 -0.13 26.81
C LEU A 76 -30.95 -0.77 26.59
N HIS A 77 -31.97 0.04 26.31
CA HIS A 77 -33.33 -0.43 26.02
C HIS A 77 -33.43 -1.17 24.69
N CYS A 78 -32.78 -0.67 23.63
CA CYS A 78 -32.91 -1.23 22.28
C CYS A 78 -32.11 -2.52 22.09
N LEU A 79 -30.95 -2.65 22.74
CA LEU A 79 -30.02 -3.77 22.49
C LEU A 79 -30.65 -5.16 22.68
N PRO A 80 -31.41 -5.46 23.76
CA PRO A 80 -32.06 -6.76 23.94
C PRO A 80 -33.01 -7.16 22.80
N HIS A 81 -33.71 -6.18 22.22
CA HIS A 81 -34.64 -6.40 21.11
C HIS A 81 -33.94 -6.50 19.74
N LEU A 82 -32.77 -5.87 19.61
CA LEU A 82 -31.96 -5.91 18.38
C LEU A 82 -31.08 -7.16 18.29
N LYS A 83 -30.61 -7.71 19.41
CA LYS A 83 -29.83 -8.97 19.47
C LYS A 83 -30.39 -10.11 18.59
N PRO A 84 -31.69 -10.47 18.68
CA PRO A 84 -32.24 -11.55 17.83
C PRO A 84 -32.37 -11.17 16.34
N LEU A 85 -32.25 -9.89 15.99
CA LEU A 85 -32.31 -9.40 14.61
C LEU A 85 -30.92 -9.32 13.96
N ILE A 86 -29.84 -9.29 14.75
CA ILE A 86 -28.47 -9.20 14.23
C ILE A 86 -28.16 -10.29 13.19
N PRO A 87 -28.55 -11.57 13.36
CA PRO A 87 -28.31 -12.61 12.36
C PRO A 87 -29.00 -12.39 10.99
N LYS A 88 -30.05 -11.56 10.93
CA LYS A 88 -30.94 -11.45 9.76
C LYS A 88 -30.53 -10.38 8.74
N TYR A 89 -29.68 -9.44 9.13
CA TYR A 89 -29.31 -8.28 8.30
C TYR A 89 -27.79 -8.18 8.08
N ASP A 90 -27.40 -7.63 6.95
CA ASP A 90 -26.00 -7.41 6.56
C ASP A 90 -25.46 -6.06 7.07
N ALA A 91 -26.32 -5.07 7.30
CA ALA A 91 -25.91 -3.77 7.78
C ALA A 91 -26.94 -3.12 8.72
N PHE A 92 -26.46 -2.24 9.60
CA PHE A 92 -27.26 -1.56 10.62
C PHE A 92 -26.97 -0.06 10.60
N LEU A 93 -28.01 0.75 10.42
CA LEU A 93 -27.94 2.21 10.46
C LEU A 93 -28.69 2.73 11.69
N VAL A 94 -27.98 3.34 12.64
CA VAL A 94 -28.63 3.99 13.79
C VAL A 94 -29.07 5.41 13.39
N ALA A 95 -30.39 5.60 13.26
CA ALA A 95 -31.03 6.83 12.82
C ALA A 95 -31.29 7.80 13.99
N CYS A 96 -30.24 8.15 14.73
CA CYS A 96 -30.27 9.21 15.74
C CYS A 96 -29.03 10.09 15.58
N TYR A 97 -29.24 11.40 15.36
CA TYR A 97 -28.15 12.34 15.12
C TYR A 97 -27.52 12.75 16.45
N SER A 98 -26.73 11.85 17.02
CA SER A 98 -26.03 11.98 18.30
C SER A 98 -24.85 11.00 18.32
N PRO A 99 -23.83 11.18 19.17
CA PRO A 99 -22.80 10.16 19.39
C PRO A 99 -23.40 8.97 20.17
N HIS A 100 -24.23 8.18 19.49
CA HIS A 100 -25.18 7.27 20.12
C HIS A 100 -24.47 5.97 20.57
N PRO A 101 -24.48 5.60 21.86
CA PRO A 101 -23.76 4.43 22.36
C PRO A 101 -24.15 3.11 21.68
N LEU A 102 -25.39 3.03 21.18
CA LEU A 102 -25.91 1.88 20.43
C LEU A 102 -25.05 1.49 19.22
N VAL A 103 -24.40 2.45 18.54
CA VAL A 103 -23.50 2.15 17.41
C VAL A 103 -22.34 1.27 17.89
N GLY A 104 -21.67 1.66 18.98
CA GLY A 104 -20.59 0.88 19.59
C GLY A 104 -21.06 -0.46 20.18
N MET A 105 -22.25 -0.48 20.81
CA MET A 105 -22.83 -1.71 21.38
C MET A 105 -23.21 -2.73 20.32
N LEU A 106 -23.77 -2.30 19.19
CA LEU A 106 -24.09 -3.16 18.04
C LEU A 106 -22.83 -3.64 17.35
N SER A 107 -21.84 -2.78 17.12
CA SER A 107 -20.54 -3.19 16.57
C SER A 107 -19.87 -4.26 17.46
N GLY A 108 -19.93 -4.08 18.78
CA GLY A 108 -19.44 -5.07 19.75
C GLY A 108 -20.18 -6.41 19.66
N GLN A 109 -21.51 -6.39 19.59
CA GLN A 109 -22.31 -7.62 19.48
C GLN A 109 -22.13 -8.33 18.13
N VAL A 110 -22.03 -7.58 17.02
CA VAL A 110 -21.68 -8.13 15.70
C VAL A 110 -20.32 -8.80 15.71
N SER A 111 -19.37 -8.25 16.48
CA SER A 111 -18.03 -8.83 16.64
C SER A 111 -18.04 -10.12 17.46
N ILE A 112 -18.88 -10.19 18.51
CA ILE A 112 -19.07 -11.39 19.35
C ILE A 112 -19.75 -12.51 18.54
N ASP A 113 -20.86 -12.23 17.85
CA ASP A 113 -21.56 -13.21 17.01
C ASP A 113 -20.66 -13.77 15.90
N ARG A 114 -19.71 -12.96 15.40
CA ARG A 114 -18.70 -13.39 14.42
C ARG A 114 -17.66 -14.35 15.01
N ALA A 115 -17.28 -14.17 16.28
CA ALA A 115 -16.33 -15.05 16.95
C ALA A 115 -16.92 -16.43 17.27
N GLU A 116 -18.24 -16.53 17.43
CA GLU A 116 -18.96 -17.77 17.76
C GLU A 116 -19.50 -18.53 16.53
N ALA A 117 -19.54 -17.91 15.33
CA ALA A 117 -20.10 -18.51 14.11
C ALA A 117 -19.06 -19.12 13.14
N LYS A 118 -19.47 -20.19 12.42
CA LYS A 118 -18.69 -20.88 11.37
C LYS A 118 -18.41 -19.99 10.13
N PRO A 119 -17.36 -20.29 9.33
CA PRO A 119 -16.72 -19.37 8.35
C PRO A 119 -17.53 -18.95 7.10
N GLN A 120 -18.86 -19.08 7.09
CA GLN A 120 -19.71 -18.79 5.92
C GLN A 120 -20.56 -17.50 6.02
N PHE A 121 -20.39 -16.67 7.05
CA PHE A 121 -21.19 -15.45 7.22
C PHE A 121 -20.56 -14.19 6.59
N ARG A 122 -21.33 -13.46 5.79
CA ARG A 122 -20.96 -12.15 5.19
C ARG A 122 -20.61 -11.13 6.29
N LYS A 123 -19.61 -10.26 6.03
CA LYS A 123 -19.19 -9.20 6.97
C LYS A 123 -20.35 -8.22 7.17
N LYS A 124 -20.69 -7.94 8.43
CA LYS A 124 -21.76 -7.01 8.79
C LYS A 124 -21.22 -5.62 9.11
N TYR A 125 -21.98 -4.58 8.75
CA TYR A 125 -21.57 -3.18 8.90
C TYR A 125 -22.49 -2.43 9.86
N VAL A 126 -21.93 -1.55 10.70
CA VAL A 126 -22.70 -0.72 11.65
C VAL A 126 -22.22 0.71 11.54
N THR A 127 -23.14 1.66 11.38
CA THR A 127 -22.83 3.10 11.43
C THR A 127 -24.00 3.90 11.98
N GLY A 128 -23.74 5.10 12.46
CA GLY A 128 -24.76 6.08 12.85
C GLY A 128 -24.82 7.22 11.85
N ILE A 129 -25.99 7.87 11.75
CA ILE A 129 -26.16 9.02 10.84
C ILE A 129 -25.28 10.21 11.23
N PHE A 130 -24.88 10.33 12.50
CA PHE A 130 -23.96 11.37 12.97
C PHE A 130 -22.55 11.15 12.42
N GLU A 131 -21.98 9.96 12.61
CA GLU A 131 -20.64 9.61 12.14
C GLU A 131 -20.56 9.66 10.61
N ALA A 132 -21.61 9.19 9.92
CA ALA A 132 -21.69 9.21 8.47
C ALA A 132 -21.73 10.63 7.88
N SER A 133 -22.46 11.55 8.52
CA SER A 133 -22.54 12.95 8.08
C SER A 133 -21.19 13.67 8.19
N VAL A 134 -20.46 13.44 9.28
CA VAL A 134 -19.13 14.03 9.49
C VAL A 134 -18.14 13.45 8.47
N SER A 135 -18.16 12.12 8.27
CA SER A 135 -17.30 11.44 7.30
C SER A 135 -17.51 11.93 5.87
N LYS A 136 -18.77 12.03 5.43
CA LYS A 136 -19.13 12.56 4.09
C LYS A 136 -18.65 14.01 3.92
N SER A 137 -18.81 14.85 4.94
CA SER A 137 -18.39 16.25 4.90
C SER A 137 -16.88 16.40 4.74
N ILE A 138 -16.09 15.61 5.46
CA ILE A 138 -14.62 15.59 5.30
C ILE A 138 -14.23 15.14 3.88
N SER A 139 -14.89 14.09 3.36
CA SER A 139 -14.63 13.63 1.99
C SER A 139 -14.92 14.73 0.96
N LEU A 140 -16.02 15.47 1.11
CA LEU A 140 -16.40 16.56 0.21
C LEU A 140 -15.39 17.72 0.24
N LEU A 141 -14.94 18.13 1.43
CA LEU A 141 -13.93 19.17 1.60
C LEU A 141 -12.59 18.78 0.97
N ARG A 142 -12.23 17.49 1.01
CA ARG A 142 -11.03 16.97 0.34
C ARG A 142 -11.17 16.97 -1.19
N SER A 143 -12.31 16.55 -1.71
CA SER A 143 -12.56 16.56 -3.17
C SER A 143 -12.57 17.97 -3.76
N ALA A 144 -13.17 18.94 -3.06
CA ALA A 144 -13.18 20.34 -3.49
C ALA A 144 -11.77 20.97 -3.54
N SER A 145 -10.86 20.52 -2.66
CA SER A 145 -9.46 20.98 -2.66
C SER A 145 -8.65 20.44 -3.86
N SER A 146 -9.13 19.39 -4.53
CA SER A 146 -8.46 18.76 -5.68
C SER A 146 -8.90 19.32 -7.05
N SER A 147 -10.12 19.87 -7.15
CA SER A 147 -10.67 20.42 -8.40
C SER A 147 -10.21 21.85 -8.73
N LEU A 148 -9.75 22.61 -7.73
CA LEU A 148 -9.22 23.98 -7.88
C LEU A 148 -7.80 24.04 -8.48
N ASN A 149 -7.09 22.92 -8.61
CA ASN A 149 -5.73 22.87 -9.17
C ASN A 149 -5.68 22.71 -10.71
N SER A 150 -6.77 23.05 -11.41
CA SER A 150 -6.85 23.00 -12.89
C SER A 150 -6.68 24.37 -13.58
N SER A 151 -6.44 25.44 -12.83
CA SER A 151 -6.09 26.75 -13.38
C SER A 151 -4.74 27.24 -12.85
N ALA A 152 -3.88 27.62 -13.79
CA ALA A 152 -2.51 28.08 -13.64
C ALA A 152 -2.25 28.98 -12.42
N ASP A 153 -1.57 28.43 -11.41
CA ASP A 153 -0.52 29.06 -10.61
C ASP A 153 0.04 27.99 -9.64
N ALA A 154 1.00 27.20 -10.10
CA ALA A 154 1.58 26.10 -9.34
C ALA A 154 2.99 26.47 -8.88
N GLY A 155 3.05 27.23 -7.79
CA GLY A 155 4.29 27.72 -7.19
C GLY A 155 4.24 27.74 -5.67
N GLU A 156 3.72 26.71 -5.01
CA GLU A 156 4.02 26.42 -3.60
C GLU A 156 3.58 25.00 -3.22
N GLY A 157 4.53 24.20 -2.75
CA GLY A 157 4.28 22.83 -2.29
C GLY A 157 3.36 22.80 -1.07
N PHE A 158 2.70 21.66 -0.88
CA PHE A 158 1.72 21.34 0.16
C PHE A 158 2.27 21.47 1.60
N ARG A 159 2.58 22.69 2.03
CA ARG A 159 2.84 23.13 3.39
C ARG A 159 2.30 24.56 3.50
N ALA A 160 1.15 24.70 4.18
CA ALA A 160 0.50 25.96 4.53
C ALA A 160 -0.35 26.69 3.46
N ALA A 161 -1.02 25.96 2.56
CA ALA A 161 -2.31 26.44 2.02
C ALA A 161 -3.43 25.84 2.89
N GLU A 162 -4.00 26.65 3.78
CA GLU A 162 -5.11 26.27 4.66
C GLU A 162 -6.23 25.57 3.87
N CYS A 163 -6.84 24.53 4.43
CA CYS A 163 -8.21 24.16 4.06
C CYS A 163 -9.10 25.40 4.34
N ARG A 164 -9.31 26.24 3.32
CA ARG A 164 -10.09 27.49 3.41
C ARG A 164 -11.58 27.23 3.69
N SER A 165 -12.00 25.99 3.54
CA SER A 165 -13.39 25.56 3.65
C SER A 165 -13.63 24.67 4.87
N SER A 166 -14.74 24.91 5.55
CA SER A 166 -15.20 24.21 6.75
C SER A 166 -16.59 23.61 6.53
N PHE A 167 -17.01 22.72 7.42
CA PHE A 167 -18.37 22.20 7.48
C PHE A 167 -19.01 22.55 8.82
N GLY A 168 -20.34 22.73 8.84
CA GLY A 168 -21.10 22.99 10.05
C GLY A 168 -22.32 22.07 10.18
N ILE A 169 -22.96 22.09 11.35
CA ILE A 169 -24.14 21.26 11.64
C ILE A 169 -25.30 22.18 12.03
N ILE A 170 -26.49 21.95 11.45
CA ILE A 170 -27.73 22.59 11.90
C ILE A 170 -28.58 21.54 12.59
N SER A 171 -28.85 21.70 13.88
CA SER A 171 -29.65 20.75 14.66
C SER A 171 -30.90 21.40 15.26
N THR A 172 -31.62 20.62 16.06
CA THR A 172 -32.90 20.99 16.66
C THR A 172 -32.68 21.73 17.99
N GLY A 173 -32.94 21.08 19.13
CA GLY A 173 -32.92 21.74 20.44
C GLY A 173 -31.54 22.28 20.85
N GLU A 174 -31.54 23.34 21.68
CA GLU A 174 -30.33 24.07 22.12
C GLU A 174 -29.28 23.19 22.81
N VAL A 175 -29.71 22.13 23.50
CA VAL A 175 -28.84 21.19 24.22
C VAL A 175 -27.81 20.52 23.28
N TRP A 176 -28.16 20.35 22.00
CA TRP A 176 -27.29 19.70 21.02
C TRP A 176 -26.10 20.56 20.57
N LYS A 177 -26.22 21.89 20.68
CA LYS A 177 -25.16 22.83 20.30
C LYS A 177 -23.87 22.57 21.08
N GLU A 178 -23.97 22.46 22.40
CA GLU A 178 -22.83 22.17 23.27
C GLU A 178 -22.32 20.73 23.11
N ILE A 179 -23.21 19.79 22.83
CA ILE A 179 -22.84 18.38 22.63
C ILE A 179 -22.01 18.22 21.36
N PHE A 180 -22.41 18.81 20.23
CA PHE A 180 -21.64 18.72 18.97
C PHE A 180 -20.34 19.51 19.02
N ALA A 181 -20.31 20.64 19.73
CA ALA A 181 -19.10 21.41 19.96
C ALA A 181 -17.98 20.59 20.65
N ARG A 182 -18.33 19.52 21.38
CA ARG A 182 -17.36 18.59 21.99
C ARG A 182 -17.20 17.30 21.17
N ALA A 183 -18.31 16.70 20.75
CA ALA A 183 -18.31 15.39 20.10
C ALA A 183 -17.66 15.39 18.71
N VAL A 184 -17.80 16.48 17.94
CA VAL A 184 -17.22 16.56 16.59
C VAL A 184 -15.69 16.69 16.65
N PRO A 185 -15.08 17.60 17.44
CA PRO A 185 -13.63 17.61 17.64
C PRO A 185 -13.08 16.27 18.15
N ASP A 186 -13.77 15.61 19.09
CA ASP A 186 -13.33 14.31 19.61
C ASP A 186 -13.35 13.20 18.55
N LEU A 187 -14.26 13.29 17.57
CA LEU A 187 -14.29 12.40 16.41
C LEU A 187 -13.18 12.76 15.40
N LEU A 188 -12.95 14.05 15.16
CA LEU A 188 -11.91 14.58 14.25
C LEU A 188 -10.48 14.31 14.74
N ARG A 189 -10.27 14.24 16.06
CA ARG A 189 -9.01 13.79 16.70
C ARG A 189 -8.68 12.32 16.44
N ARG A 190 -9.58 11.56 15.81
CA ARG A 190 -9.40 10.15 15.44
C ARG A 190 -9.29 10.03 13.91
N PRO A 191 -8.21 10.52 13.27
CA PRO A 191 -8.08 10.59 11.80
C PRO A 191 -8.15 9.22 11.09
N LEU A 192 -7.84 8.14 11.83
CA LEU A 192 -8.03 6.76 11.40
C LEU A 192 -9.49 6.42 11.06
N HIS A 193 -10.46 7.11 11.67
CA HIS A 193 -11.89 6.92 11.42
C HIS A 193 -12.33 7.42 10.04
N PHE A 194 -11.49 8.24 9.38
CA PHE A 194 -11.76 8.85 8.08
C PHE A 194 -10.75 8.42 6.99
N GLY A 195 -9.96 7.38 7.24
CA GLY A 195 -8.97 6.87 6.29
C GLY A 195 -7.79 7.83 6.04
N ILE A 196 -7.45 8.68 7.02
CA ILE A 196 -6.35 9.66 6.92
C ILE A 196 -5.14 9.17 7.73
N ASN A 197 -3.99 9.01 7.07
CA ASN A 197 -2.73 8.64 7.71
C ASN A 197 -1.91 9.90 8.08
N GLY A 198 -1.61 10.09 9.37
CA GLY A 198 -0.77 11.19 9.88
C GLY A 198 -1.44 12.01 10.99
N SER A 199 -0.67 12.87 11.67
CA SER A 199 -1.17 13.83 12.66
C SER A 199 -1.69 15.11 11.97
N VAL A 200 -2.69 14.98 11.11
CA VAL A 200 -3.37 16.15 10.53
C VAL A 200 -4.40 16.62 11.55
N ASP A 201 -4.31 17.87 11.98
CA ASP A 201 -5.33 18.47 12.82
C ASP A 201 -6.56 18.79 11.96
N LEU A 202 -7.62 18.00 12.15
CA LEU A 202 -8.89 18.14 11.41
C LEU A 202 -9.89 19.02 12.15
N GLU A 203 -9.63 19.39 13.42
CA GLU A 203 -10.50 20.27 14.21
C GLU A 203 -10.81 21.60 13.50
N PRO A 204 -9.86 22.24 12.80
CA PRO A 204 -10.11 23.50 12.10
C PRO A 204 -11.07 23.39 10.88
N LEU A 205 -11.49 22.18 10.50
CA LEU A 205 -12.49 21.95 9.46
C LEU A 205 -13.92 22.08 9.96
N PHE A 206 -14.15 22.11 11.28
CA PHE A 206 -15.48 22.23 11.85
C PHE A 206 -15.80 23.69 12.20
N ALA A 207 -16.81 24.26 11.54
CA ALA A 207 -17.25 25.64 11.75
C ALA A 207 -18.07 25.82 13.04
N GLY A 208 -18.69 24.75 13.55
CA GLY A 208 -19.58 24.77 14.70
C GLY A 208 -20.95 24.17 14.41
N ALA A 209 -21.83 24.24 15.42
CA ALA A 209 -23.21 23.81 15.30
C ALA A 209 -24.16 24.95 15.70
N GLU A 210 -25.26 25.10 14.95
CA GLU A 210 -26.35 26.01 15.26
C GLU A 210 -27.68 25.26 15.34
N THR A 211 -28.64 25.89 15.99
CA THR A 211 -29.90 25.26 16.40
C THR A 211 -31.08 26.08 15.89
N THR A 212 -32.17 25.38 15.56
CA THR A 212 -33.46 26.04 15.25
C THR A 212 -34.18 26.48 16.51
N GLY A 213 -33.76 26.00 17.70
CA GLY A 213 -34.40 26.27 18.99
C GLY A 213 -35.74 25.53 19.15
N LEU A 214 -36.11 24.67 18.21
CA LEU A 214 -37.27 23.79 18.29
C LEU A 214 -36.80 22.40 18.74
N SER A 215 -37.57 21.73 19.61
CA SER A 215 -37.37 20.31 19.89
C SER A 215 -37.75 19.45 18.68
N ALA A 216 -37.30 18.18 18.67
CA ALA A 216 -37.65 17.23 17.61
C ALA A 216 -39.17 17.03 17.45
N ILE A 217 -39.94 17.18 18.54
CA ILE A 217 -41.40 17.11 18.53
C ILE A 217 -42.01 18.38 17.94
N GLU A 218 -41.52 19.55 18.39
CA GLU A 218 -42.00 20.85 17.90
C GLU A 218 -41.70 21.06 16.42
N LEU A 219 -40.63 20.47 15.89
CA LEU A 219 -40.30 20.50 14.47
C LEU A 219 -41.45 19.97 13.58
N HIS A 220 -42.25 19.03 14.09
CA HIS A 220 -43.34 18.42 13.34
C HIS A 220 -44.73 18.96 13.69
N THR A 221 -44.88 19.66 14.83
CA THR A 221 -46.15 20.27 15.24
C THR A 221 -46.23 21.78 14.92
N THR A 222 -45.09 22.43 14.70
CA THR A 222 -45.00 23.84 14.33
C THR A 222 -45.37 24.03 12.85
N PRO A 223 -46.07 25.11 12.46
CA PRO A 223 -46.36 25.41 11.06
C PRO A 223 -45.11 25.43 10.19
N ALA A 224 -45.19 24.87 8.98
CA ALA A 224 -44.05 24.70 8.08
C ALA A 224 -43.30 26.01 7.77
N GLU A 225 -44.03 27.13 7.64
CA GLU A 225 -43.45 28.47 7.41
C GLU A 225 -42.56 28.92 8.58
N GLU A 226 -42.95 28.62 9.82
CA GLU A 226 -42.16 28.99 11.01
C GLU A 226 -40.95 28.06 11.18
N VAL A 227 -41.08 26.78 10.84
CA VAL A 227 -39.95 25.84 10.81
C VAL A 227 -38.92 26.27 9.77
N GLU A 228 -39.36 26.62 8.56
CA GLU A 228 -38.51 27.12 7.48
C GLU A 228 -37.81 28.42 7.87
N ARG A 229 -38.54 29.39 8.45
CA ARG A 229 -37.97 30.64 8.96
C ARG A 229 -36.85 30.39 9.96
N ARG A 230 -37.06 29.51 10.95
CA ARG A 230 -36.06 29.21 11.96
C ARG A 230 -34.85 28.43 11.42
N MET A 231 -35.05 27.58 10.41
CA MET A 231 -33.95 26.92 9.72
C MET A 231 -33.09 27.89 8.92
N VAL A 232 -33.72 28.84 8.21
CA VAL A 232 -33.03 29.92 7.50
C VAL A 232 -32.20 30.75 8.48
N GLU A 233 -32.80 31.22 9.58
CA GLU A 233 -32.11 32.00 10.60
C GLU A 233 -30.95 31.23 11.26
N ALA A 234 -31.12 29.93 11.54
CA ALA A 234 -30.05 29.09 12.08
C ALA A 234 -28.88 28.91 11.08
N THR A 235 -29.20 28.77 9.79
CA THR A 235 -28.21 28.68 8.71
C THR A 235 -27.40 29.97 8.59
N GLU A 236 -28.08 31.12 8.65
CA GLU A 236 -27.42 32.44 8.62
C GLU A 236 -26.48 32.63 9.82
N ARG A 237 -26.93 32.26 11.03
CA ARG A 237 -26.07 32.30 12.22
C ARG A 237 -24.83 31.43 12.06
N LEU A 238 -24.98 30.21 11.52
CA LEU A 238 -23.86 29.28 11.33
C LEU A 238 -22.82 29.86 10.37
N ILE A 239 -23.27 30.38 9.23
CA ILE A 239 -22.38 30.96 8.22
C ILE A 239 -21.71 32.24 8.73
N ASN A 240 -22.46 33.13 9.37
CA ASN A 240 -21.94 34.41 9.86
C ASN A 240 -20.99 34.24 11.06
N SER A 241 -21.16 33.19 11.85
CA SER A 241 -20.28 32.87 12.99
C SER A 241 -19.04 32.07 12.58
N ALA A 242 -19.02 31.50 11.37
CA ALA A 242 -17.90 30.71 10.88
C ALA A 242 -16.70 31.62 10.54
N GLY A 243 -15.53 31.34 11.12
CA GLY A 243 -14.29 32.04 10.80
C GLY A 243 -13.67 31.67 9.43
N ARG A 244 -14.33 30.77 8.67
CA ARG A 244 -13.89 30.21 7.38
C ARG A 244 -15.08 29.99 6.47
N GLN A 245 -14.85 29.81 5.18
CA GLN A 245 -15.92 29.57 4.21
C GLN A 245 -16.64 28.25 4.54
N VAL A 246 -17.96 28.25 4.70
CA VAL A 246 -18.72 27.02 4.94
C VAL A 246 -19.06 26.37 3.60
N ALA A 247 -18.43 25.24 3.29
CA ALA A 247 -18.66 24.52 2.03
C ALA A 247 -19.60 23.32 2.18
N ALA A 248 -19.87 22.86 3.40
CA ALA A 248 -20.84 21.80 3.65
C ALA A 248 -21.65 22.05 4.94
N ILE A 249 -22.94 21.72 4.92
CA ILE A 249 -23.83 21.82 6.08
C ILE A 249 -24.56 20.49 6.30
N CYS A 250 -24.39 19.89 7.47
CA CYS A 250 -25.08 18.66 7.86
C CYS A 250 -26.43 18.96 8.51
N LEU A 251 -27.44 18.17 8.15
CA LEU A 251 -28.75 18.16 8.80
C LEU A 251 -28.68 17.32 10.08
N GLY A 252 -28.67 18.00 11.22
CA GLY A 252 -28.42 17.48 12.56
C GLY A 252 -29.61 16.81 13.25
N CYS A 253 -30.57 16.29 12.49
CA CYS A 253 -31.71 15.53 13.00
C CYS A 253 -32.32 14.68 11.88
N ALA A 254 -32.67 13.43 12.20
CA ALA A 254 -33.38 12.55 11.26
C ALA A 254 -34.74 13.09 10.79
N GLY A 255 -35.39 13.94 11.60
CA GLY A 255 -36.67 14.59 11.26
C GLY A 255 -36.53 15.81 10.35
N MET A 256 -35.31 16.28 10.11
CA MET A 256 -35.01 17.38 9.18
C MET A 256 -34.67 16.88 7.77
N ALA A 257 -34.66 15.56 7.59
CA ALA A 257 -34.31 14.93 6.33
C ALA A 257 -35.36 15.32 5.25
N GLY A 258 -34.88 15.75 4.08
CA GLY A 258 -35.72 16.35 3.02
C GLY A 258 -36.09 17.84 3.20
N MET A 259 -35.52 18.54 4.20
CA MET A 259 -35.67 20.00 4.39
C MET A 259 -34.49 20.80 3.80
N ASP A 260 -33.84 20.27 2.76
CA ASP A 260 -32.67 20.86 2.10
C ASP A 260 -32.96 22.26 1.51
N LYS A 261 -34.19 22.49 1.04
CA LYS A 261 -34.61 23.79 0.48
C LYS A 261 -34.52 24.94 1.47
N ALA A 262 -34.88 24.72 2.73
CA ALA A 262 -34.84 25.74 3.78
C ALA A 262 -33.39 26.12 4.12
N VAL A 263 -32.50 25.14 4.23
CA VAL A 263 -31.06 25.40 4.43
C VAL A 263 -30.45 26.07 3.19
N ARG A 264 -30.85 25.65 1.98
CA ARG A 264 -30.42 26.28 0.71
C ARG A 264 -30.79 27.75 0.65
N GLN A 265 -31.99 28.10 1.08
CA GLN A 265 -32.46 29.48 1.16
C GLN A 265 -31.65 30.28 2.18
N GLY A 266 -31.34 29.70 3.35
CA GLY A 266 -30.42 30.28 4.32
C GLY A 266 -29.03 30.56 3.75
N CYS A 267 -28.45 29.61 3.03
CA CYS A 267 -27.16 29.79 2.35
C CYS A 267 -27.20 30.93 1.33
N LYS A 268 -28.26 31.02 0.51
CA LYS A 268 -28.45 32.09 -0.48
C LYS A 268 -28.60 33.47 0.16
N ARG A 269 -29.23 33.54 1.33
CA ARG A 269 -29.43 34.80 2.05
C ARG A 269 -28.16 35.27 2.74
N ALA A 270 -27.34 34.36 3.26
CA ALA A 270 -26.08 34.67 3.93
C ALA A 270 -24.91 34.94 2.94
N LEU A 271 -24.75 34.13 1.89
CA LEU A 271 -23.60 34.17 0.97
C LEU A 271 -23.94 34.75 -0.42
N GLY A 272 -25.22 35.06 -0.67
CA GLY A 272 -25.70 35.45 -2.00
C GLY A 272 -26.07 34.27 -2.89
N PRO A 273 -26.69 34.52 -4.05
CA PRO A 273 -27.34 33.48 -4.86
C PRO A 273 -26.36 32.48 -5.49
N VAL A 274 -25.13 32.91 -5.78
CA VAL A 274 -24.12 32.08 -6.45
C VAL A 274 -23.35 31.23 -5.45
N GLU A 275 -22.78 31.84 -4.40
CA GLU A 275 -22.01 31.11 -3.39
C GLU A 275 -22.90 30.23 -2.51
N GLY A 276 -24.14 30.67 -2.23
CA GLY A 276 -25.12 29.86 -1.50
C GLY A 276 -25.58 28.60 -2.24
N GLU A 277 -25.48 28.55 -3.57
CA GLU A 277 -25.75 27.34 -4.35
C GLU A 277 -24.59 26.33 -4.24
N ASN A 278 -23.36 26.81 -4.06
CA ASN A 278 -22.16 25.97 -4.00
C ASN A 278 -21.98 25.21 -2.68
N VAL A 279 -22.72 25.56 -1.62
CA VAL A 279 -22.66 24.86 -0.32
C VAL A 279 -23.30 23.46 -0.45
N VAL A 280 -22.61 22.38 -0.10
CA VAL A 280 -23.22 21.04 -0.17
C VAL A 280 -24.04 20.77 1.09
N ILE A 281 -25.32 20.39 0.93
CA ILE A 281 -26.16 19.97 2.07
C ILE A 281 -26.03 18.46 2.23
N VAL A 282 -25.65 18.02 3.43
CA VAL A 282 -25.43 16.61 3.76
C VAL A 282 -26.59 16.12 4.61
N ASP A 283 -27.39 15.21 4.05
CA ASP A 283 -28.41 14.47 4.78
C ASP A 283 -27.77 13.22 5.41
N GLY A 284 -27.84 13.11 6.75
CA GLY A 284 -27.19 12.02 7.47
C GLY A 284 -27.78 10.64 7.21
N VAL A 285 -29.06 10.55 6.82
CA VAL A 285 -29.72 9.29 6.48
C VAL A 285 -29.21 8.81 5.12
N VAL A 286 -29.16 9.71 4.14
CA VAL A 286 -28.61 9.42 2.81
C VAL A 286 -27.13 9.07 2.90
N ALA A 287 -26.33 9.88 3.62
CA ALA A 287 -24.91 9.63 3.83
C ALA A 287 -24.65 8.28 4.53
N GLY A 288 -25.47 7.91 5.51
CA GLY A 288 -25.38 6.64 6.22
C GLY A 288 -25.67 5.43 5.31
N VAL A 289 -26.72 5.50 4.49
CA VAL A 289 -27.04 4.44 3.51
C VAL A 289 -25.93 4.34 2.46
N GLU A 290 -25.50 5.45 1.87
CA GLU A 290 -24.39 5.47 0.89
C GLU A 290 -23.09 4.89 1.47
N GLN A 291 -22.77 5.19 2.73
CA GLN A 291 -21.58 4.66 3.40
C GLN A 291 -21.66 3.14 3.59
N LEU A 292 -22.82 2.62 4.00
CA LEU A 292 -23.03 1.17 4.16
C LEU A 292 -23.00 0.43 2.82
N LEU A 293 -23.51 1.05 1.76
CA LEU A 293 -23.42 0.51 0.39
C LEU A 293 -22.00 0.57 -0.17
N SER A 294 -21.28 1.66 0.08
CA SER A 294 -19.87 1.78 -0.34
C SER A 294 -18.98 0.76 0.37
N ALA A 295 -19.32 0.39 1.62
CA ALA A 295 -18.63 -0.66 2.36
C ALA A 295 -18.86 -2.08 1.77
N GLN A 296 -19.87 -2.28 0.92
CA GLN A 296 -20.06 -3.52 0.16
C GLN A 296 -18.96 -3.72 -0.91
N PHE A 297 -18.44 -2.63 -1.48
CA PHE A 297 -17.52 -2.63 -2.64
C PHE A 297 -16.06 -2.25 -2.31
N SER A 298 -15.76 -1.95 -1.05
CA SER A 298 -14.43 -1.51 -0.60
C SER A 298 -13.94 -2.40 0.56
N PRO A 299 -12.62 -2.73 0.65
CA PRO A 299 -12.11 -3.47 1.79
C PRO A 299 -12.31 -2.64 3.08
N PRO A 300 -12.58 -3.29 4.22
CA PRO A 300 -13.09 -2.59 5.38
C PRO A 300 -12.03 -1.71 6.06
N PRO A 301 -12.42 -0.57 6.68
CA PRO A 301 -11.60 0.06 7.70
C PRO A 301 -11.45 -0.87 8.91
N ARG A 302 -10.26 -0.85 9.54
CA ARG A 302 -9.90 -1.73 10.67
C ARG A 302 -10.73 -1.38 11.91
N ASP A 303 -11.23 -2.42 12.58
CA ASP A 303 -12.05 -2.39 13.80
C ASP A 303 -11.25 -2.00 15.07
N ASP A 304 -10.49 -0.89 15.03
CA ASP A 304 -9.71 -0.37 16.17
C ASP A 304 -10.18 1.02 16.66
N ALA A 305 -11.48 1.31 16.56
CA ALA A 305 -12.08 2.45 17.24
C ALA A 305 -13.27 1.94 18.05
N PHE A 306 -13.33 2.28 19.34
CA PHE A 306 -14.34 1.86 20.33
C PHE A 306 -14.08 0.55 21.08
N SER A 307 -12.88 0.40 21.65
CA SER A 307 -12.68 -0.43 22.84
C SER A 307 -11.46 0.05 23.62
N ASN A 308 -11.71 0.80 24.70
CA ASN A 308 -10.75 0.95 25.79
C ASN A 308 -11.32 0.17 26.97
N ASN A 309 -10.91 -1.10 27.08
CA ASN A 309 -10.60 -1.71 28.37
C ASN A 309 -9.67 -2.91 28.16
N LYS A 310 -8.55 -2.87 28.89
CA LYS A 310 -7.53 -3.92 28.93
C LYS A 310 -8.14 -5.28 29.20
N ILE A 311 -7.76 -6.30 28.42
CA ILE A 311 -7.30 -7.63 28.88
C ILE A 311 -6.48 -8.22 27.73
N ASN A 312 -5.26 -8.69 28.05
CA ASN A 312 -4.45 -9.51 27.16
C ASN A 312 -5.21 -10.78 26.77
N LEU A 313 -5.33 -11.07 25.47
CA LEU A 313 -5.38 -12.44 24.97
C LEU A 313 -5.02 -12.50 23.48
N ALA A 314 -4.12 -13.43 23.17
CA ALA A 314 -3.73 -14.05 21.90
C ALA A 314 -4.17 -13.43 20.55
N SER A 315 -3.17 -13.36 19.65
CA SER A 315 -3.29 -13.03 18.23
C SER A 315 -4.44 -13.75 17.52
N SER A 316 -5.42 -13.00 17.01
CA SER A 316 -6.37 -13.45 16.00
C SER A 316 -6.00 -12.87 14.63
N LYS A 317 -5.91 -13.76 13.64
CA LYS A 317 -5.60 -13.47 12.23
C LYS A 317 -6.65 -12.50 11.65
N VAL A 318 -6.23 -11.28 11.34
CA VAL A 318 -6.94 -10.43 10.39
C VAL A 318 -6.61 -10.97 9.00
N ASP A 319 -7.58 -11.59 8.33
CA ASP A 319 -7.51 -11.91 6.89
C ASP A 319 -7.33 -10.60 6.12
N LYS A 320 -6.08 -10.21 5.92
CA LYS A 320 -5.68 -9.37 4.80
C LYS A 320 -5.76 -10.28 3.59
N MET A 321 -6.52 -9.89 2.56
CA MET A 321 -6.47 -10.61 1.28
C MET A 321 -4.98 -10.78 0.88
N PRO A 322 -4.54 -12.02 0.60
CA PRO A 322 -3.16 -12.30 0.26
C PRO A 322 -2.77 -11.47 -0.97
N ARG A 323 -1.51 -11.04 -1.00
CA ARG A 323 -0.93 -10.33 -2.14
C ARG A 323 0.29 -11.10 -2.58
N GLU A 324 0.05 -12.04 -3.48
CA GLU A 324 1.05 -13.02 -3.86
C GLU A 324 2.04 -12.43 -4.86
N ILE A 325 3.28 -12.89 -4.78
CA ILE A 325 4.36 -12.51 -5.70
C ILE A 325 4.97 -13.79 -6.26
N ILE A 326 4.96 -13.90 -7.59
CA ILE A 326 5.58 -15.02 -8.30
C ILE A 326 7.02 -14.67 -8.62
N THR A 327 7.94 -15.55 -8.23
CA THR A 327 9.37 -15.38 -8.47
C THR A 327 9.81 -16.17 -9.71
N ILE A 328 10.35 -15.49 -10.73
CA ILE A 328 10.84 -16.13 -11.96
C ILE A 328 12.37 -16.11 -11.93
N GLN A 329 13.00 -17.28 -11.95
CA GLN A 329 14.45 -17.44 -11.93
C GLN A 329 14.93 -17.85 -13.32
N ALA A 330 15.74 -17.02 -13.97
CA ALA A 330 16.17 -17.24 -15.34
C ALA A 330 17.70 -17.42 -15.43
N GLY A 331 18.10 -18.60 -15.93
CA GLY A 331 19.48 -18.98 -16.20
C GLY A 331 20.33 -19.25 -14.95
N GLN A 332 21.58 -19.64 -15.17
CA GLN A 332 22.49 -20.06 -14.10
C GLN A 332 22.59 -19.09 -12.93
N CYS A 333 22.76 -17.80 -13.19
CA CYS A 333 22.90 -16.80 -12.12
C CYS A 333 21.59 -16.63 -11.34
N GLY A 334 20.46 -16.47 -12.03
CA GLY A 334 19.14 -16.31 -11.42
C GLY A 334 18.77 -17.50 -10.53
N ASN A 335 18.97 -18.73 -11.02
CA ASN A 335 18.68 -19.96 -10.27
C ASN A 335 19.57 -20.13 -9.03
N ASN A 336 20.86 -19.77 -9.11
CA ASN A 336 21.76 -19.87 -7.95
C ASN A 336 21.44 -18.84 -6.86
N VAL A 337 21.19 -17.58 -7.24
CA VAL A 337 20.76 -16.54 -6.29
C VAL A 337 19.40 -16.88 -5.70
N GLY A 338 18.46 -17.28 -6.55
CA GLY A 338 17.12 -17.67 -6.17
C GLY A 338 17.07 -18.84 -5.20
N SER A 339 17.89 -19.86 -5.41
CA SER A 339 18.04 -20.97 -4.46
C SER A 339 18.51 -20.49 -3.09
N GLN A 340 19.50 -19.59 -3.01
CA GLN A 340 19.95 -19.03 -1.74
C GLN A 340 18.89 -18.13 -1.08
N PHE A 341 18.13 -17.38 -1.88
CA PHE A 341 17.03 -16.55 -1.40
C PHE A 341 15.92 -17.38 -0.73
N TRP A 342 15.47 -18.46 -1.37
CA TRP A 342 14.45 -19.34 -0.77
C TRP A 342 14.93 -20.05 0.49
N GLN A 343 16.20 -20.47 0.52
CA GLN A 343 16.80 -21.04 1.73
C GLN A 343 16.76 -20.05 2.90
N GLN A 344 17.12 -18.80 2.64
CA GLN A 344 17.06 -17.73 3.65
C GLN A 344 15.63 -17.48 4.12
N LEU A 345 14.65 -17.46 3.20
CA LEU A 345 13.24 -17.30 3.57
C LEU A 345 12.72 -18.48 4.40
N CYS A 346 13.08 -19.72 4.07
CA CYS A 346 12.69 -20.88 4.87
C CYS A 346 13.18 -20.74 6.32
N VAL A 347 14.45 -20.34 6.51
CA VAL A 347 15.01 -20.10 7.86
C VAL A 347 14.27 -18.96 8.57
N GLU A 348 13.97 -17.86 7.88
CA GLU A 348 13.27 -16.70 8.46
C GLU A 348 11.81 -16.98 8.84
N HIS A 349 11.16 -17.91 8.14
CA HIS A 349 9.77 -18.29 8.38
C HIS A 349 9.62 -19.57 9.23
N GLY A 350 10.73 -20.20 9.64
CA GLY A 350 10.72 -21.44 10.41
C GLY A 350 10.21 -22.64 9.61
N ILE A 351 10.46 -22.66 8.30
CA ILE A 351 10.10 -23.75 7.38
C ILE A 351 11.31 -24.69 7.26
N ASN A 352 11.09 -25.98 7.48
CA ASN A 352 12.11 -27.00 7.35
C ASN A 352 12.51 -27.21 5.88
N LYS A 353 13.63 -27.90 5.66
CA LYS A 353 14.16 -28.20 4.32
C LYS A 353 13.23 -29.05 3.46
N ASP A 354 12.28 -29.74 4.08
CA ASP A 354 11.24 -30.54 3.42
C ASP A 354 9.97 -29.75 3.11
N GLY A 355 9.90 -28.46 3.44
CA GLY A 355 8.75 -27.58 3.20
C GLY A 355 7.70 -27.59 4.33
N ASN A 356 7.90 -28.42 5.35
CA ASN A 356 7.02 -28.47 6.52
C ASN A 356 7.37 -27.37 7.53
N LEU A 357 6.36 -26.72 8.11
CA LEU A 357 6.52 -25.76 9.18
C LEU A 357 7.11 -26.43 10.42
N ALA A 358 8.12 -25.80 11.03
CA ALA A 358 8.68 -26.26 12.28
C ALA A 358 7.69 -26.03 13.43
N GLU A 359 7.68 -26.92 14.43
CA GLU A 359 6.74 -26.86 15.55
C GLU A 359 6.77 -25.51 16.30
N PHE A 360 7.97 -24.94 16.47
CA PHE A 360 8.17 -23.64 17.12
C PHE A 360 7.68 -22.43 16.30
N ALA A 361 7.32 -22.62 15.03
CA ALA A 361 6.93 -21.56 14.09
C ALA A 361 5.42 -21.44 13.87
N THR A 362 4.62 -22.25 14.58
CA THR A 362 3.15 -22.33 14.45
C THR A 362 2.44 -21.04 14.90
N GLU A 363 3.00 -20.32 15.89
CA GLU A 363 2.42 -19.08 16.45
C GLU A 363 3.02 -17.79 15.82
N GLY A 364 3.67 -17.92 14.65
CA GLY A 364 4.35 -16.81 13.99
C GLY A 364 3.43 -15.70 13.48
N GLY A 365 3.72 -14.44 13.86
CA GLY A 365 3.04 -13.23 13.34
C GLY A 365 3.50 -12.78 11.94
N ASP A 366 4.06 -13.69 11.15
CA ASP A 366 4.61 -13.46 9.81
C ASP A 366 3.64 -13.89 8.70
N ARG A 367 3.64 -13.15 7.59
CA ARG A 367 2.87 -13.41 6.37
C ARG A 367 3.68 -14.30 5.43
N LYS A 368 3.37 -15.59 5.43
CA LYS A 368 4.02 -16.61 4.58
C LYS A 368 3.40 -16.68 3.18
N ASP A 369 2.11 -16.39 3.09
CA ASP A 369 1.22 -16.42 1.93
C ASP A 369 1.71 -15.57 0.73
N VAL A 370 2.45 -14.49 0.99
CA VAL A 370 3.00 -13.61 -0.06
C VAL A 370 3.93 -14.37 -1.01
N PHE A 371 4.80 -15.22 -0.47
CA PHE A 371 5.84 -15.92 -1.24
C PHE A 371 5.63 -17.44 -1.29
N PHE A 372 4.88 -18.01 -0.35
CA PHE A 372 4.63 -19.43 -0.27
C PHE A 372 3.15 -19.74 -0.53
N TYR A 373 2.91 -20.72 -1.38
CA TYR A 373 1.64 -21.42 -1.49
C TYR A 373 1.54 -22.45 -0.35
N GLN A 374 0.39 -22.48 0.34
CA GLN A 374 0.13 -23.46 1.38
C GLN A 374 -0.62 -24.65 0.75
N SER A 375 0.03 -25.80 0.64
CA SER A 375 -0.58 -27.01 0.06
C SER A 375 -1.44 -27.76 1.08
N ASP A 376 -0.98 -27.83 2.32
CA ASP A 376 -1.63 -28.50 3.45
C ASP A 376 -1.45 -27.63 4.72
N ASP A 377 -2.04 -28.01 5.84
CA ASP A 377 -1.94 -27.26 7.10
C ASP A 377 -0.50 -26.95 7.55
N THR A 378 0.47 -27.79 7.14
CA THR A 378 1.88 -27.64 7.53
C THR A 378 2.85 -27.45 6.37
N ARG A 379 2.42 -27.65 5.12
CA ARG A 379 3.34 -27.67 3.96
C ARG A 379 3.28 -26.38 3.15
N TYR A 380 4.44 -25.73 3.03
CA TYR A 380 4.64 -24.49 2.29
C TYR A 380 5.54 -24.72 1.08
N ILE A 381 5.06 -24.29 -0.09
CA ILE A 381 5.71 -24.44 -1.39
C ILE A 381 6.04 -23.05 -1.92
N PRO A 382 7.29 -22.74 -2.31
CA PRO A 382 7.63 -21.45 -2.94
C PRO A 382 6.84 -21.20 -4.22
N ARG A 383 6.29 -19.99 -4.37
CA ARG A 383 5.75 -19.47 -5.64
C ARG A 383 6.91 -19.08 -6.57
N ALA A 384 7.66 -20.08 -6.99
CA ALA A 384 8.89 -19.92 -7.78
C ALA A 384 8.83 -20.74 -9.06
N ILE A 385 9.20 -20.13 -10.17
CA ILE A 385 9.38 -20.76 -11.49
C ILE A 385 10.85 -20.70 -11.83
N LEU A 386 11.45 -21.86 -12.11
CA LEU A 386 12.88 -22.01 -12.38
C LEU A 386 13.07 -22.37 -13.84
N LEU A 387 13.73 -21.48 -14.58
CA LEU A 387 13.92 -21.59 -16.02
C LEU A 387 15.40 -21.66 -16.33
N ASP A 388 15.82 -22.72 -17.02
CA ASP A 388 17.15 -22.79 -17.60
C ASP A 388 17.15 -23.58 -18.92
N LEU A 389 17.94 -23.12 -19.88
CA LEU A 389 18.17 -23.86 -21.12
C LEU A 389 19.22 -24.95 -20.91
N GLU A 390 19.95 -24.91 -19.79
CA GLU A 390 20.95 -25.90 -19.41
C GLU A 390 20.54 -26.66 -18.12
N PRO A 391 20.68 -28.00 -18.08
CA PRO A 391 20.20 -28.80 -16.96
C PRO A 391 21.07 -28.69 -15.70
N ARG A 392 22.32 -28.23 -15.80
CA ARG A 392 23.34 -28.36 -14.74
C ARG A 392 22.88 -27.78 -13.39
N VAL A 393 22.38 -26.54 -13.40
CA VAL A 393 22.01 -25.84 -12.16
C VAL A 393 20.71 -26.39 -11.60
N LEU A 394 19.71 -26.62 -12.45
CA LEU A 394 18.43 -27.17 -12.04
C LEU A 394 18.56 -28.58 -11.47
N ASN A 395 19.40 -29.45 -12.06
CA ASN A 395 19.72 -30.77 -11.51
C ASN A 395 20.38 -30.66 -10.12
N THR A 396 21.22 -29.65 -9.91
CA THR A 396 21.85 -29.41 -8.59
C THR A 396 20.81 -29.01 -7.55
N ILE A 397 19.80 -28.22 -7.93
CA ILE A 397 18.68 -27.85 -7.04
C ILE A 397 17.79 -29.06 -6.76
N GLN A 398 17.47 -29.86 -7.77
CA GLN A 398 16.65 -31.08 -7.65
C GLN A 398 17.32 -32.20 -6.83
N THR A 399 18.65 -32.21 -6.74
CA THR A 399 19.41 -33.15 -5.90
C THR A 399 19.83 -32.56 -4.56
N GLY A 400 19.64 -31.26 -4.37
CA GLY A 400 20.05 -30.52 -3.18
C GLY A 400 19.19 -30.81 -1.95
N ALA A 401 19.62 -30.26 -0.81
CA ALA A 401 18.95 -30.45 0.48
C ALA A 401 17.52 -29.88 0.53
N TYR A 402 17.21 -28.89 -0.31
CA TYR A 402 15.90 -28.22 -0.39
C TYR A 402 15.08 -28.70 -1.59
N ARG A 403 15.39 -29.85 -2.20
CA ARG A 403 14.68 -30.33 -3.39
C ARG A 403 13.16 -30.49 -3.21
N ASN A 404 12.74 -30.83 -1.99
CA ASN A 404 11.35 -31.18 -1.67
C ASN A 404 10.44 -29.95 -1.49
N ILE A 405 11.00 -28.73 -1.42
CA ILE A 405 10.20 -27.52 -1.20
C ILE A 405 9.55 -27.02 -2.50
N TYR A 406 10.23 -27.18 -3.64
CA TYR A 406 9.76 -26.63 -4.91
C TYR A 406 8.69 -27.52 -5.54
N ASN A 407 7.75 -26.89 -6.26
CA ASN A 407 6.82 -27.62 -7.11
C ASN A 407 7.59 -28.21 -8.31
N PRO A 408 7.59 -29.54 -8.55
CA PRO A 408 8.24 -30.15 -9.70
C PRO A 408 7.73 -29.62 -11.05
N GLU A 409 6.47 -29.19 -11.12
CA GLU A 409 5.86 -28.61 -12.33
C GLU A 409 6.34 -27.19 -12.65
N ASN A 410 7.12 -26.57 -11.76
CA ASN A 410 7.66 -25.22 -11.95
C ASN A 410 9.12 -25.24 -12.44
N PHE A 411 9.64 -26.40 -12.82
CA PHE A 411 10.97 -26.54 -13.41
C PHE A 411 10.87 -26.65 -14.93
N PHE A 412 11.49 -25.69 -15.62
CA PHE A 412 11.69 -25.77 -17.05
C PHE A 412 13.16 -26.01 -17.38
N ILE A 413 13.43 -27.14 -18.03
CA ILE A 413 14.74 -27.50 -18.55
C ILE A 413 14.62 -27.64 -20.07
N GLY A 414 15.41 -26.88 -20.82
CA GLY A 414 15.43 -26.95 -22.29
C GLY A 414 15.70 -28.38 -22.81
N ARG A 415 14.76 -28.93 -23.60
CA ARG A 415 14.78 -30.33 -24.07
C ARG A 415 15.94 -30.67 -25.03
N GLN A 416 16.54 -29.67 -25.67
CA GLN A 416 17.50 -29.88 -26.76
C GLN A 416 18.97 -29.86 -26.32
N GLY A 417 19.30 -29.54 -25.06
CA GLY A 417 20.70 -29.41 -24.61
C GLY A 417 21.50 -28.31 -25.33
N ILE A 418 20.86 -27.54 -26.21
CA ILE A 418 21.40 -26.35 -26.87
C ILE A 418 21.20 -25.20 -25.89
N GLY A 419 22.18 -24.99 -25.01
CA GLY A 419 22.22 -23.81 -24.17
C GLY A 419 22.35 -22.54 -25.01
N ALA A 420 22.06 -21.38 -24.41
CA ALA A 420 22.22 -20.09 -25.10
C ALA A 420 23.70 -19.75 -25.39
N GLY A 421 24.67 -20.49 -24.84
CA GLY A 421 26.09 -20.36 -25.20
C GLY A 421 26.67 -18.96 -24.97
N ASN A 422 26.23 -18.26 -23.91
CA ASN A 422 26.56 -16.85 -23.65
C ASN A 422 26.17 -15.87 -24.77
N ASN A 423 25.22 -16.22 -25.63
CA ASN A 423 24.69 -15.36 -26.68
C ASN A 423 23.25 -14.96 -26.37
N TRP A 424 22.98 -13.66 -26.25
CA TRP A 424 21.64 -13.12 -26.04
C TRP A 424 20.67 -13.54 -27.15
N ALA A 425 21.11 -13.50 -28.41
CA ALA A 425 20.23 -13.77 -29.55
C ALA A 425 19.75 -15.22 -29.56
N ALA A 426 20.63 -16.17 -29.27
CA ALA A 426 20.27 -17.57 -29.14
C ALA A 426 19.29 -17.80 -27.98
N GLY A 427 19.52 -17.13 -26.83
CA GLY A 427 18.59 -17.18 -25.71
C GLY A 427 17.22 -16.58 -26.03
N TYR A 428 17.18 -15.53 -26.83
CA TYR A 428 15.94 -14.88 -27.27
C TYR A 428 15.17 -15.75 -28.28
N SER A 429 15.84 -16.29 -29.30
CA SER A 429 15.27 -17.25 -30.26
C SER A 429 14.72 -18.50 -29.54
N ALA A 430 15.47 -19.01 -28.56
CA ALA A 430 15.01 -20.14 -27.75
C ALA A 430 13.74 -19.79 -26.97
N GLY A 431 13.61 -18.54 -26.49
CA GLY A 431 12.41 -18.03 -25.81
C GLY A 431 11.14 -18.17 -26.63
N GLU A 432 11.21 -17.89 -27.93
CA GLU A 432 10.07 -18.04 -28.84
C GLU A 432 9.62 -19.51 -28.98
N ILE A 433 10.58 -20.43 -29.07
CA ILE A 433 10.30 -21.88 -29.19
C ILE A 433 9.65 -22.42 -27.90
N VAL A 434 10.11 -21.95 -26.74
CA VAL A 434 9.67 -22.47 -25.42
C VAL A 434 8.55 -21.66 -24.79
N GLN A 435 8.04 -20.64 -25.49
CA GLN A 435 7.09 -19.68 -24.96
C GLN A 435 5.85 -20.36 -24.38
N GLU A 436 5.22 -21.28 -25.11
CA GLU A 436 3.99 -21.95 -24.68
C GLU A 436 4.20 -22.67 -23.34
N GLU A 437 5.22 -23.53 -23.24
CA GLU A 437 5.53 -24.26 -22.01
C GLU A 437 5.85 -23.33 -20.83
N VAL A 438 6.64 -22.26 -21.07
CA VAL A 438 7.01 -21.29 -20.02
C VAL A 438 5.80 -20.51 -19.52
N PHE A 439 4.97 -20.03 -20.44
CA PHE A 439 3.82 -19.21 -20.08
C PHE A 439 2.68 -20.03 -19.47
N ASP A 440 2.48 -21.29 -19.87
CA ASP A 440 1.51 -22.18 -19.22
C ASP A 440 1.84 -22.37 -17.73
N MET A 441 3.13 -22.47 -17.36
CA MET A 441 3.55 -22.49 -15.95
C MET A 441 3.28 -21.15 -15.25
N ILE A 442 3.55 -20.02 -15.90
CA ILE A 442 3.31 -18.68 -15.33
C ILE A 442 1.82 -18.47 -15.10
N ASP A 443 0.98 -18.82 -16.07
CA ASP A 443 -0.48 -18.69 -15.99
C ASP A 443 -1.04 -19.58 -14.89
N ARG A 444 -0.59 -20.85 -14.81
CA ARG A 444 -1.03 -21.77 -13.75
C ARG A 444 -0.75 -21.21 -12.35
N GLU A 445 0.44 -20.63 -12.13
CA GLU A 445 0.78 -20.01 -10.85
C GLU A 445 0.03 -18.69 -10.61
N ALA A 446 -0.23 -17.91 -11.67
CA ALA A 446 -1.01 -16.68 -11.60
C ALA A 446 -2.49 -16.95 -11.28
N ASP A 447 -3.10 -17.95 -11.91
CA ASP A 447 -4.48 -18.40 -11.68
C ASP A 447 -4.61 -19.08 -10.31
N GLY A 448 -3.54 -19.70 -9.80
CA GLY A 448 -3.43 -20.22 -8.44
C GLY A 448 -3.16 -19.18 -7.35
N SER A 449 -3.28 -17.89 -7.68
CA SER A 449 -3.12 -16.77 -6.73
C SER A 449 -4.43 -16.01 -6.60
N ASP A 450 -4.88 -15.75 -5.36
CA ASP A 450 -6.17 -15.09 -5.13
C ASP A 450 -6.11 -13.61 -5.55
N SER A 451 -4.97 -12.94 -5.30
CA SER A 451 -4.75 -11.55 -5.69
C SER A 451 -3.27 -11.27 -5.96
N LEU A 452 -2.79 -11.81 -7.10
CA LEU A 452 -1.44 -11.59 -7.61
C LEU A 452 -1.08 -10.09 -7.63
N GLU A 453 -0.05 -9.70 -6.90
CA GLU A 453 0.45 -8.32 -6.85
C GLU A 453 1.42 -8.04 -8.01
N GLY A 454 2.29 -9.01 -8.31
CA GLY A 454 3.28 -8.85 -9.36
C GLY A 454 4.27 -10.00 -9.45
N PHE A 455 5.32 -9.77 -10.23
CA PHE A 455 6.37 -10.72 -10.53
C PHE A 455 7.73 -10.18 -10.10
N MET A 456 8.56 -11.07 -9.54
CA MET A 456 9.96 -10.81 -9.23
C MET A 456 10.84 -11.66 -10.14
N MET A 457 11.53 -11.04 -11.11
CA MET A 457 12.47 -11.76 -11.98
C MET A 457 13.91 -11.68 -11.44
N LEU A 458 14.56 -12.83 -11.26
CA LEU A 458 15.98 -12.94 -10.94
C LEU A 458 16.73 -13.41 -12.18
N HIS A 459 17.66 -12.60 -12.67
CA HIS A 459 18.42 -12.94 -13.86
C HIS A 459 19.77 -12.19 -13.90
N SER A 460 20.66 -12.63 -14.79
CA SER A 460 21.86 -11.87 -15.13
C SER A 460 21.70 -11.22 -16.50
N ILE A 461 22.17 -9.98 -16.63
CA ILE A 461 22.15 -9.25 -17.91
C ILE A 461 23.29 -9.66 -18.85
N ALA A 462 24.27 -10.42 -18.37
CA ALA A 462 25.48 -10.73 -19.13
C ALA A 462 25.50 -12.15 -19.73
N GLY A 463 24.83 -13.12 -19.10
CA GLY A 463 24.78 -14.50 -19.59
C GLY A 463 23.79 -14.70 -20.73
N GLY A 464 23.87 -15.79 -21.49
CA GLY A 464 22.98 -16.03 -22.65
C GLY A 464 21.51 -16.22 -22.27
N THR A 465 21.22 -17.17 -21.36
CA THR A 465 19.84 -17.47 -20.93
C THR A 465 19.24 -16.32 -20.13
N GLY A 466 19.93 -15.85 -19.08
CA GLY A 466 19.43 -14.78 -18.22
C GLY A 466 19.19 -13.46 -18.95
N SER A 467 20.00 -13.14 -19.97
CA SER A 467 19.83 -11.93 -20.76
C SER A 467 18.82 -12.14 -21.89
N GLY A 468 19.00 -13.14 -22.75
CA GLY A 468 18.18 -13.40 -23.94
C GLY A 468 16.78 -13.88 -23.60
N LEU A 469 16.67 -15.06 -22.97
CA LEU A 469 15.37 -15.62 -22.55
C LEU A 469 14.69 -14.70 -21.53
N GLY A 470 15.46 -14.10 -20.62
CA GLY A 470 14.93 -13.10 -19.68
C GLY A 470 14.33 -11.88 -20.37
N SER A 471 14.97 -11.36 -21.43
CA SER A 471 14.44 -10.23 -22.22
C SER A 471 13.13 -10.60 -22.92
N PHE A 472 13.09 -11.78 -23.55
CA PHE A 472 11.89 -12.28 -24.21
C PHE A 472 10.71 -12.42 -23.24
N ILE A 473 10.95 -13.01 -22.07
CA ILE A 473 9.92 -13.17 -21.03
C ILE A 473 9.43 -11.81 -20.53
N LEU A 474 10.32 -10.83 -20.29
CA LEU A 474 9.93 -9.49 -19.84
C LEU A 474 8.98 -8.79 -20.82
N GLU A 475 9.26 -8.87 -22.13
CA GLU A 475 8.38 -8.29 -23.16
C GLU A 475 6.99 -8.91 -23.13
N ARG A 476 6.95 -10.25 -23.20
CA ARG A 476 5.68 -10.98 -23.25
C ARG A 476 4.88 -10.88 -21.95
N MET A 477 5.55 -10.78 -20.80
CA MET A 477 4.90 -10.55 -19.51
C MET A 477 4.26 -9.17 -19.42
N ASN A 478 4.92 -8.13 -19.92
CA ASN A 478 4.37 -6.79 -19.94
C ASN A 478 3.10 -6.71 -20.80
N ASP A 479 3.07 -7.43 -21.94
CA ASP A 479 1.89 -7.49 -22.80
C ASP A 479 0.76 -8.33 -22.20
N ARG A 480 1.10 -9.45 -21.56
CA ARG A 480 0.13 -10.40 -21.01
C ARG A 480 -0.45 -9.97 -19.66
N PHE A 481 0.35 -9.33 -18.81
CA PHE A 481 -0.02 -8.89 -17.47
C PHE A 481 0.19 -7.38 -17.26
N PRO A 482 -0.43 -6.49 -18.07
CA PRO A 482 -0.13 -5.05 -18.08
C PRO A 482 -0.52 -4.30 -16.80
N LYS A 483 -1.30 -4.92 -15.92
CA LYS A 483 -1.74 -4.34 -14.62
C LYS A 483 -0.91 -4.85 -13.43
N LYS A 484 0.05 -5.75 -13.66
CA LYS A 484 0.84 -6.39 -12.61
C LYS A 484 2.23 -5.78 -12.58
N LEU A 485 2.78 -5.60 -11.39
CA LEU A 485 4.12 -5.03 -11.25
C LEU A 485 5.19 -6.04 -11.67
N ILE A 486 6.20 -5.58 -12.40
CA ILE A 486 7.38 -6.35 -12.78
C ILE A 486 8.60 -5.73 -12.11
N GLN A 487 9.09 -6.36 -11.04
CA GLN A 487 10.34 -6.00 -10.39
C GLN A 487 11.45 -6.98 -10.78
N THR A 488 12.62 -6.49 -11.17
CA THR A 488 13.77 -7.35 -11.49
C THR A 488 14.90 -7.17 -10.48
N TYR A 489 15.56 -8.28 -10.15
CA TYR A 489 16.87 -8.32 -9.50
C TYR A 489 17.88 -8.71 -10.55
N SER A 490 18.47 -7.68 -11.17
CA SER A 490 19.33 -7.84 -12.33
C SER A 490 20.79 -7.81 -11.89
N VAL A 491 21.49 -8.93 -12.09
CA VAL A 491 22.91 -9.07 -11.77
C VAL A 491 23.77 -8.54 -12.93
N PHE A 492 24.45 -7.43 -12.68
CA PHE A 492 25.38 -6.76 -13.58
C PHE A 492 26.75 -7.44 -13.52
N PRO A 493 27.41 -7.64 -14.69
CA PRO A 493 28.73 -8.24 -14.73
C PRO A 493 29.77 -7.32 -14.11
N ASP A 494 30.87 -7.91 -13.64
CA ASP A 494 32.03 -7.11 -13.27
C ASP A 494 32.64 -6.48 -14.53
N THR A 495 32.50 -5.15 -14.64
CA THR A 495 33.06 -4.38 -15.76
C THR A 495 34.60 -4.37 -15.81
N GLN A 496 35.28 -4.80 -14.76
CA GLN A 496 36.75 -4.80 -14.66
C GLN A 496 37.38 -6.18 -14.92
N ALA A 497 36.67 -7.27 -14.60
CA ALA A 497 37.15 -8.65 -14.67
C ALA A 497 36.11 -9.58 -15.34
N ALA A 498 35.63 -9.23 -16.53
CA ALA A 498 34.67 -10.06 -17.25
C ALA A 498 35.36 -11.22 -18.00
N ASP A 499 35.10 -12.45 -17.59
CA ASP A 499 35.60 -13.68 -18.24
C ASP A 499 35.02 -13.90 -19.65
N VAL A 500 33.85 -13.32 -19.94
CA VAL A 500 33.13 -13.50 -21.21
C VAL A 500 33.19 -12.23 -22.05
N VAL A 501 33.79 -12.34 -23.23
CA VAL A 501 34.09 -11.21 -24.13
C VAL A 501 32.85 -10.54 -24.73
N VAL A 502 31.75 -11.28 -24.88
CA VAL A 502 30.49 -10.78 -25.49
C VAL A 502 29.52 -10.13 -24.48
N ASN A 503 29.88 -10.09 -23.19
CA ASN A 503 29.04 -9.53 -22.14
C ASN A 503 28.48 -8.12 -22.44
N PRO A 504 29.24 -7.17 -23.04
CA PRO A 504 28.71 -5.85 -23.35
C PRO A 504 27.56 -5.87 -24.37
N TYR A 505 27.57 -6.79 -25.34
CA TYR A 505 26.47 -6.95 -26.30
C TYR A 505 25.20 -7.45 -25.60
N ASN A 506 25.33 -8.52 -24.81
CA ASN A 506 24.21 -9.09 -24.05
C ASN A 506 23.62 -8.08 -23.06
N SER A 507 24.49 -7.36 -22.35
CA SER A 507 24.08 -6.38 -21.35
C SER A 507 23.32 -5.22 -21.99
N LEU A 508 23.75 -4.71 -23.15
CA LEU A 508 23.08 -3.62 -23.83
C LEU A 508 21.67 -4.01 -24.30
N LEU A 509 21.54 -5.19 -24.91
CA LEU A 509 20.25 -5.70 -25.39
C LEU A 509 19.28 -5.95 -24.23
N ALA A 510 19.74 -6.58 -23.14
CA ALA A 510 18.93 -6.78 -21.94
C ALA A 510 18.54 -5.45 -21.28
N MET A 511 19.44 -4.47 -21.24
CA MET A 511 19.16 -3.15 -20.68
C MET A 511 18.04 -2.42 -21.42
N ARG A 512 17.95 -2.56 -22.75
CA ARG A 512 16.82 -1.98 -23.51
C ARG A 512 15.48 -2.50 -22.97
N ARG A 513 15.34 -3.82 -22.80
CA ARG A 513 14.09 -4.44 -22.32
C ARG A 513 13.82 -4.15 -20.85
N LEU A 514 14.85 -4.12 -20.00
CA LEU A 514 14.73 -3.63 -18.62
C LEU A 514 14.25 -2.17 -18.56
N THR A 515 14.56 -1.36 -19.59
CA THR A 515 14.15 0.05 -19.65
C THR A 515 12.74 0.23 -20.21
N GLN A 516 12.19 -0.75 -20.92
CA GLN A 516 10.89 -0.61 -21.59
C GLN A 516 9.79 -1.43 -20.90
N ASN A 517 10.13 -2.56 -20.28
CA ASN A 517 9.17 -3.58 -19.86
C ASN A 517 9.19 -3.90 -18.35
N ALA A 518 10.07 -3.29 -17.56
CA ALA A 518 10.10 -3.47 -16.10
C ALA A 518 9.65 -2.19 -15.39
N ASP A 519 8.95 -2.32 -14.25
CA ASP A 519 8.54 -1.18 -13.42
C ASP A 519 9.65 -0.75 -12.47
N SER A 520 10.48 -1.69 -12.00
CA SER A 520 11.57 -1.44 -11.07
C SER A 520 12.72 -2.40 -11.32
N VAL A 521 13.95 -1.87 -11.40
CA VAL A 521 15.17 -2.68 -11.58
C VAL A 521 16.08 -2.48 -10.38
N VAL A 522 16.24 -3.51 -9.55
CA VAL A 522 17.21 -3.52 -8.46
C VAL A 522 18.56 -3.96 -9.02
N VAL A 523 19.51 -3.02 -9.04
CA VAL A 523 20.85 -3.24 -9.61
C VAL A 523 21.73 -3.96 -8.59
N VAL A 524 22.28 -5.09 -9.00
CA VAL A 524 23.22 -5.90 -8.21
C VAL A 524 24.53 -6.02 -9.00
N ASP A 525 25.60 -5.35 -8.57
CA ASP A 525 26.88 -5.33 -9.28
C ASP A 525 27.86 -6.36 -8.71
N ASN A 526 28.26 -7.35 -9.52
CA ASN A 526 29.24 -8.36 -9.12
C ASN A 526 30.59 -7.76 -8.74
N GLY A 527 31.05 -6.69 -9.38
CA GLY A 527 32.33 -6.06 -9.01
C GLY A 527 32.28 -5.44 -7.61
N ALA A 528 31.15 -4.81 -7.26
CA ALA A 528 30.95 -4.27 -5.92
C ALA A 528 30.79 -5.37 -4.87
N LEU A 529 30.05 -6.43 -5.19
CA LEU A 529 29.87 -7.60 -4.33
C LEU A 529 31.18 -8.29 -4.03
N SER A 530 32.01 -8.55 -5.05
CA SER A 530 33.33 -9.17 -4.88
C SER A 530 34.23 -8.32 -4.01
N ARG A 531 34.25 -6.99 -4.20
CA ARG A 531 34.98 -6.09 -3.30
C ARG A 531 34.47 -6.14 -1.86
N ILE A 532 33.15 -6.09 -1.65
CA ILE A 532 32.56 -6.16 -0.30
C ILE A 532 32.88 -7.50 0.36
N ALA A 533 32.75 -8.61 -0.37
CA ALA A 533 33.06 -9.94 0.11
C ALA A 533 34.55 -10.06 0.47
N ALA A 534 35.45 -9.56 -0.38
CA ALA A 534 36.88 -9.58 -0.12
C ALA A 534 37.27 -8.75 1.12
N ASP A 535 36.79 -7.49 1.18
CA ASP A 535 37.08 -6.56 2.28
C ASP A 535 36.52 -7.02 3.63
N ARG A 536 35.35 -7.68 3.63
CA ARG A 536 34.62 -8.04 4.86
C ARG A 536 34.84 -9.46 5.33
N LEU A 537 35.00 -10.42 4.41
CA LEU A 537 35.29 -11.82 4.75
C LEU A 537 36.80 -12.08 4.89
N HIS A 538 37.64 -11.08 4.59
CA HIS A 538 39.10 -11.21 4.56
C HIS A 538 39.58 -12.34 3.64
N VAL A 539 38.92 -12.48 2.50
CA VAL A 539 39.25 -13.47 1.45
C VAL A 539 39.81 -12.73 0.24
N GLN A 540 40.85 -13.26 -0.41
CA GLN A 540 41.43 -12.60 -1.60
C GLN A 540 40.52 -12.73 -2.84
N GLU A 541 39.92 -13.91 -3.05
CA GLU A 541 38.99 -14.17 -4.16
C GLU A 541 37.70 -14.79 -3.61
N PRO A 542 36.60 -14.01 -3.55
CA PRO A 542 35.33 -14.52 -3.06
C PRO A 542 34.67 -15.45 -4.08
N SER A 543 34.08 -16.55 -3.61
CA SER A 543 33.35 -17.46 -4.48
C SER A 543 31.96 -16.92 -4.85
N PHE A 544 31.40 -17.37 -5.98
CA PHE A 544 30.03 -17.04 -6.36
C PHE A 544 28.99 -17.43 -5.29
N GLN A 545 29.27 -18.45 -4.49
CA GLN A 545 28.39 -18.82 -3.37
C GLN A 545 28.37 -17.72 -2.31
N GLN A 546 29.53 -17.13 -1.98
CA GLN A 546 29.64 -16.05 -1.00
C GLN A 546 28.99 -14.75 -1.50
N THR A 547 29.18 -14.40 -2.78
CA THR A 547 28.51 -13.23 -3.36
C THR A 547 26.99 -13.43 -3.42
N ASN A 548 26.51 -14.61 -3.80
CA ASN A 548 25.08 -14.94 -3.82
C ASN A 548 24.43 -14.88 -2.43
N GLN A 549 25.17 -15.21 -1.35
CA GLN A 549 24.69 -15.02 0.03
C GLN A 549 24.46 -13.55 0.39
N LEU A 550 25.33 -12.65 -0.09
CA LEU A 550 25.12 -11.20 0.10
C LEU A 550 23.89 -10.72 -0.66
N VAL A 551 23.70 -11.21 -1.89
CA VAL A 551 22.51 -10.89 -2.70
C VAL A 551 21.25 -11.41 -2.05
N SER A 552 21.22 -12.66 -1.59
CA SER A 552 20.05 -13.24 -0.93
C SER A 552 19.68 -12.49 0.36
N THR A 553 20.68 -12.04 1.13
CA THR A 553 20.47 -11.21 2.33
C THR A 553 19.78 -9.90 1.98
N VAL A 554 20.21 -9.23 0.91
CA VAL A 554 19.64 -7.96 0.45
C VAL A 554 18.25 -8.14 -0.12
N MET A 555 18.03 -9.21 -0.90
CA MET A 555 16.70 -9.58 -1.38
C MET A 555 15.75 -9.84 -0.21
N SER A 556 16.17 -10.64 0.77
CA SER A 556 15.37 -10.90 1.97
C SER A 556 15.05 -9.62 2.75
N ALA A 557 16.05 -8.75 2.93
CA ALA A 557 15.88 -7.47 3.62
C ALA A 557 14.90 -6.55 2.87
N SER A 558 14.95 -6.51 1.54
CA SER A 558 14.06 -5.68 0.70
C SER A 558 12.60 -6.12 0.76
N THR A 559 12.35 -7.43 0.90
CA THR A 559 11.00 -8.01 0.97
C THR A 559 10.49 -8.17 2.40
N THR A 560 11.25 -7.72 3.41
CA THR A 560 10.88 -7.89 4.82
C THR A 560 9.57 -7.19 5.17
N THR A 561 9.29 -6.01 4.61
CA THR A 561 8.04 -5.27 4.87
C THR A 561 6.80 -5.95 4.28
N LEU A 562 7.00 -6.78 3.24
CA LEU A 562 5.94 -7.60 2.66
C LEU A 562 5.66 -8.81 3.56
N ARG A 563 6.71 -9.49 4.03
CA ARG A 563 6.64 -10.73 4.81
C ARG A 563 6.30 -10.51 6.29
N TYR A 564 6.75 -9.41 6.89
CA TYR A 564 6.44 -9.04 8.26
C TYR A 564 5.60 -7.77 8.27
N PRO A 565 4.29 -7.88 8.55
CA PRO A 565 3.40 -6.73 8.47
C PRO A 565 3.83 -5.63 9.44
N GLY A 566 4.15 -4.47 8.89
CA GLY A 566 4.42 -3.23 9.61
C GLY A 566 3.23 -2.27 9.60
N TYR A 567 3.43 -1.06 10.14
CA TYR A 567 2.39 -0.01 10.12
C TYR A 567 2.26 0.64 8.73
N MET A 568 3.36 0.78 7.97
CA MET A 568 3.43 1.42 6.65
C MET A 568 4.19 0.56 5.63
N HIS A 569 3.97 0.80 4.33
CA HIS A 569 4.67 0.17 3.20
C HIS A 569 4.59 -1.37 3.19
N ASN A 570 3.37 -1.91 3.25
CA ASN A 570 3.10 -3.34 3.40
C ASN A 570 2.89 -4.09 2.08
N ASP A 571 3.00 -3.37 0.97
CA ASP A 571 2.71 -3.75 -0.42
C ASP A 571 3.81 -3.17 -1.32
N LEU A 572 4.11 -3.88 -2.41
CA LEU A 572 5.17 -3.52 -3.36
C LEU A 572 4.83 -2.22 -4.09
N VAL A 573 3.55 -2.00 -4.43
CA VAL A 573 3.07 -0.78 -5.07
C VAL A 573 3.45 0.46 -4.26
N SER A 574 3.13 0.47 -2.96
CA SER A 574 3.46 1.60 -2.08
C SER A 574 4.97 1.80 -1.90
N ILE A 575 5.78 0.74 -1.94
CA ILE A 575 7.25 0.88 -1.85
C ILE A 575 7.78 1.55 -3.13
N LEU A 576 7.37 1.06 -4.30
CA LEU A 576 7.83 1.57 -5.59
C LEU A 576 7.36 3.01 -5.86
N ALA A 577 6.12 3.35 -5.52
CA ALA A 577 5.60 4.71 -5.69
C ALA A 577 6.40 5.77 -4.92
N ASN A 578 7.02 5.42 -3.79
CA ASN A 578 7.87 6.32 -3.03
C ASN A 578 9.33 6.37 -3.55
N LEU A 579 9.77 5.34 -4.26
CA LEU A 579 11.13 5.22 -4.78
C LEU A 579 11.28 5.76 -6.21
N ILE A 580 10.25 5.65 -7.04
CA ILE A 580 10.32 5.95 -8.47
C ILE A 580 9.26 7.01 -8.79
N PRO A 581 9.58 8.32 -8.63
CA PRO A 581 8.65 9.40 -8.95
C PRO A 581 8.50 9.60 -10.46
N ASP A 582 9.58 9.42 -11.24
CA ASP A 582 9.54 9.36 -12.71
C ASP A 582 9.75 7.91 -13.15
N PRO A 583 8.78 7.28 -13.84
CA PRO A 583 8.89 5.92 -14.37
C PRO A 583 10.13 5.66 -15.22
N ARG A 584 10.72 6.67 -15.87
CA ARG A 584 11.96 6.51 -16.67
C ARG A 584 13.19 6.25 -15.79
N THR A 585 13.18 6.73 -14.55
CA THR A 585 14.29 6.63 -13.58
C THR A 585 14.12 5.45 -12.62
N ARG A 586 13.92 4.25 -13.15
CA ARG A 586 13.50 3.06 -12.37
C ARG A 586 14.63 2.17 -11.81
N PHE A 587 15.89 2.59 -11.90
CA PHE A 587 17.03 1.77 -11.48
C PHE A 587 17.44 2.10 -10.05
N LEU A 588 17.30 1.12 -9.16
CA LEU A 588 17.53 1.26 -7.73
C LEU A 588 18.91 0.69 -7.35
N ILE A 589 19.65 1.47 -6.56
CA ILE A 589 20.92 1.06 -5.96
C ILE A 589 20.67 0.57 -4.53
N THR A 590 21.33 -0.52 -4.18
CA THR A 590 21.23 -1.12 -2.84
C THR A 590 22.46 -0.81 -2.01
N SER A 591 22.27 -0.64 -0.70
CA SER A 591 23.34 -0.57 0.29
C SER A 591 22.91 -1.25 1.57
N TYR A 592 23.79 -1.99 2.23
CA TYR A 592 23.42 -2.75 3.41
C TYR A 592 24.45 -2.62 4.53
N THR A 593 23.99 -2.71 5.77
CA THR A 593 24.87 -2.68 6.94
C THR A 593 24.18 -3.36 8.14
N PRO A 594 24.91 -4.11 8.99
CA PRO A 594 26.31 -4.48 8.88
C PRO A 594 26.53 -5.64 7.90
N PHE A 595 27.65 -5.59 7.15
CA PHE A 595 28.24 -6.78 6.55
C PHE A 595 29.29 -7.30 7.53
N THR A 596 28.91 -8.26 8.36
CA THR A 596 29.82 -8.93 9.29
C THR A 596 29.78 -10.41 8.97
N GLY A 597 30.95 -11.01 8.73
CA GLY A 597 31.04 -12.46 8.65
C GLY A 597 30.73 -13.11 10.00
N ASP A 598 30.21 -14.33 9.97
CA ASP A 598 29.88 -15.12 11.16
C ASP A 598 31.09 -15.27 12.11
N ASN A 599 32.31 -15.24 11.56
CA ASN A 599 33.57 -15.37 12.30
C ASN A 599 33.99 -14.13 13.11
N VAL A 600 33.32 -12.97 12.96
CA VAL A 600 33.66 -11.77 13.73
C VAL A 600 32.82 -11.72 15.02
N GLU A 601 32.93 -12.76 15.85
CA GLU A 601 32.40 -12.72 17.23
C GLU A 601 33.22 -11.79 18.14
N GLN A 602 34.50 -11.55 17.81
CA GLN A 602 35.40 -10.77 18.67
C GLN A 602 35.18 -9.25 18.63
N ALA A 603 34.48 -8.71 17.62
CA ALA A 603 34.15 -7.27 17.57
C ALA A 603 32.74 -6.93 18.11
N LYS A 604 31.94 -7.95 18.50
CA LYS A 604 30.54 -7.79 18.91
C LYS A 604 30.35 -7.17 20.30
N THR A 605 31.40 -7.02 21.11
CA THR A 605 31.28 -6.59 22.51
C THR A 605 31.34 -5.08 22.77
N ILE A 606 31.68 -4.21 21.80
CA ILE A 606 31.95 -2.79 22.12
C ILE A 606 31.43 -1.81 21.05
N ARG A 607 30.09 -1.70 20.88
CA ARG A 607 29.38 -0.43 20.58
C ARG A 607 27.89 -0.71 20.40
N LYS A 608 27.03 -0.09 21.24
CA LYS A 608 25.60 0.04 20.93
C LYS A 608 25.50 0.81 19.60
N THR A 609 25.24 0.10 18.50
CA THR A 609 25.04 0.75 17.21
C THR A 609 23.65 1.37 17.21
N THR A 610 23.59 2.69 17.05
CA THR A 610 22.32 3.43 17.04
C THR A 610 21.69 3.42 15.63
N VAL A 611 20.39 3.68 15.55
CA VAL A 611 19.66 3.88 14.27
C VAL A 611 20.36 4.91 13.39
N LEU A 612 20.82 6.02 13.98
CA LEU A 612 21.58 7.05 13.29
C LEU A 612 22.90 6.54 12.71
N ASP A 613 23.62 5.69 13.44
CA ASP A 613 24.88 5.13 12.95
C ASP A 613 24.65 4.19 11.76
N VAL A 614 23.55 3.41 11.79
CA VAL A 614 23.13 2.55 10.66
C VAL A 614 22.82 3.41 9.45
N MET A 615 21.93 4.41 9.58
CA MET A 615 21.56 5.28 8.45
C MET A 615 22.77 6.06 7.90
N ARG A 616 23.68 6.53 8.77
CA ARG A 616 24.92 7.18 8.33
C ARG A 616 25.82 6.22 7.55
N ARG A 617 25.93 4.96 7.99
CA ARG A 617 26.72 3.93 7.31
C ARG A 617 26.10 3.56 5.96
N LEU A 618 24.79 3.52 5.84
CA LEU A 618 24.10 3.23 4.57
C LEU A 618 24.45 4.24 3.47
N LEU A 619 24.60 5.51 3.81
CA LEU A 619 25.00 6.55 2.86
C LEU A 619 26.48 6.46 2.42
N GLN A 620 27.32 5.72 3.15
CA GLN A 620 28.76 5.63 2.84
C GLN A 620 29.01 4.78 1.59
N PRO A 621 29.89 5.25 0.67
CA PRO A 621 30.19 4.53 -0.58
C PRO A 621 30.65 3.08 -0.38
N LYS A 622 31.38 2.80 0.72
CA LYS A 622 31.92 1.47 1.04
C LYS A 622 30.86 0.39 1.29
N ASN A 623 29.62 0.78 1.59
CA ASN A 623 28.52 -0.16 1.85
C ASN A 623 27.54 -0.25 0.66
N ARG A 624 27.82 0.45 -0.44
CA ARG A 624 27.02 0.39 -1.67
C ARG A 624 27.37 -0.85 -2.46
N MET A 625 26.35 -1.58 -2.90
CA MET A 625 26.51 -2.81 -3.68
C MET A 625 26.56 -2.55 -5.18
N VAL A 626 26.85 -1.31 -5.57
CA VAL A 626 27.04 -0.89 -6.96
C VAL A 626 28.29 -0.03 -7.03
N SER A 627 29.18 -0.35 -7.97
CA SER A 627 30.42 0.39 -8.18
C SER A 627 30.14 1.67 -8.94
N ILE A 628 29.65 2.70 -8.29
CA ILE A 628 29.38 4.00 -8.87
C ILE A 628 30.44 5.03 -8.47
N THR A 629 30.80 5.92 -9.39
CA THR A 629 31.63 7.09 -9.09
C THR A 629 30.73 8.32 -9.14
N PRO A 630 30.22 8.81 -7.99
CA PRO A 630 29.33 9.98 -7.99
C PRO A 630 30.12 11.21 -8.46
N SER A 631 29.54 11.98 -9.38
CA SER A 631 30.03 13.31 -9.73
C SER A 631 29.61 14.30 -8.64
N LYS A 632 30.11 15.54 -8.69
CA LYS A 632 29.63 16.61 -7.80
C LYS A 632 28.15 16.96 -8.04
N SER A 633 27.64 16.70 -9.23
CA SER A 633 26.24 16.93 -9.64
C SER A 633 25.32 15.76 -9.31
N SER A 634 25.86 14.57 -9.01
CA SER A 634 25.05 13.40 -8.71
C SER A 634 24.21 13.62 -7.45
N CYS A 635 22.92 13.29 -7.56
CA CYS A 635 21.95 13.50 -6.50
C CYS A 635 21.03 12.28 -6.29
N TYR A 636 20.43 12.22 -5.10
CA TYR A 636 19.39 11.28 -4.74
C TYR A 636 18.04 11.80 -5.21
N ILE A 637 17.32 11.01 -5.99
CA ILE A 637 15.91 11.24 -6.32
C ILE A 637 15.07 10.85 -5.10
N SER A 638 15.32 9.66 -4.54
CA SER A 638 14.59 9.13 -3.38
C SER A 638 15.45 8.13 -2.60
N ILE A 639 15.12 7.96 -1.32
CA ILE A 639 15.75 6.98 -0.43
C ILE A 639 14.69 6.27 0.39
N PHE A 640 14.73 4.94 0.40
CA PHE A 640 13.93 4.09 1.26
C PHE A 640 14.84 3.22 2.14
N ASN A 641 14.83 3.46 3.45
CA ASN A 641 15.62 2.67 4.40
C ASN A 641 14.72 1.66 5.14
N ILE A 642 15.10 0.39 5.11
CA ILE A 642 14.49 -0.66 5.92
C ILE A 642 15.41 -0.93 7.09
N ILE A 643 15.00 -0.59 8.30
CA ILE A 643 15.79 -0.76 9.52
C ILE A 643 15.19 -1.92 10.30
N GLN A 644 15.97 -2.98 10.46
CA GLN A 644 15.57 -4.18 11.19
C GLN A 644 16.24 -4.18 12.57
N GLY A 645 15.45 -4.35 13.64
CA GLY A 645 15.96 -4.43 15.02
C GLY A 645 15.17 -3.55 15.98
N GLU A 646 15.70 -3.38 17.20
CA GLU A 646 15.11 -2.52 18.22
C GLU A 646 15.32 -1.04 17.86
N ALA A 647 14.39 -0.47 17.10
CA ALA A 647 14.40 0.94 16.72
C ALA A 647 13.07 1.60 17.11
N ALA A 648 13.14 2.61 18.00
CA ALA A 648 12.00 3.44 18.32
C ALA A 648 11.75 4.46 17.20
N GLN A 649 10.48 4.74 16.88
CA GLN A 649 10.12 5.72 15.84
C GLN A 649 10.73 7.11 16.12
N THR A 650 10.80 7.52 17.39
CA THR A 650 11.43 8.79 17.79
C THR A 650 12.90 8.89 17.42
N ASP A 651 13.63 7.78 17.42
CA ASP A 651 15.05 7.76 17.06
C ASP A 651 15.24 7.78 15.55
N VAL A 652 14.29 7.20 14.80
CA VAL A 652 14.23 7.30 13.34
C VAL A 652 14.01 8.76 12.92
N ASP A 653 13.02 9.44 13.49
CA ASP A 653 12.70 10.83 13.14
C ASP A 653 13.87 11.78 13.45
N LYS A 654 14.52 11.61 14.62
CA LYS A 654 15.75 12.33 14.98
C LYS A 654 16.90 12.03 14.01
N SER A 655 17.00 10.80 13.52
CA SER A 655 18.05 10.40 12.58
C SER A 655 17.87 11.02 11.21
N ILE A 656 16.62 11.08 10.72
CA ILE A 656 16.26 11.76 9.47
C ILE A 656 16.58 13.25 9.57
N LEU A 657 16.20 13.90 10.68
CA LEU A 657 16.49 15.33 10.90
C LEU A 657 17.99 15.62 10.84
N ARG A 658 18.82 14.80 11.52
CA ARG A 658 20.27 14.95 11.52
C ARG A 658 20.91 14.73 10.15
N ILE A 659 20.39 13.82 9.34
CA ILE A 659 20.87 13.58 7.97
C ILE A 659 20.61 14.82 7.09
N ARG A 660 19.44 15.44 7.26
CA ARG A 660 19.05 16.68 6.56
C ARG A 660 19.90 17.86 7.01
N GLU A 661 20.03 18.10 8.31
CA GLU A 661 20.83 19.21 8.87
C GLU A 661 22.30 19.14 8.43
N ARG A 662 22.89 17.94 8.43
CA ARG A 662 24.30 17.74 8.04
C ARG A 662 24.53 17.65 6.54
N ARG A 663 23.46 17.70 5.72
CA ARG A 663 23.51 17.54 4.25
C ARG A 663 24.39 16.35 3.83
N LEU A 664 24.21 15.20 4.48
CA LEU A 664 24.98 13.98 4.18
C LEU A 664 24.60 13.35 2.83
N ALA A 665 23.47 13.76 2.26
CA ALA A 665 22.97 13.36 0.97
C ALA A 665 22.52 14.61 0.19
N THR A 666 22.95 14.71 -1.06
CA THR A 666 22.49 15.73 -2.01
C THR A 666 21.26 15.21 -2.72
N PHE A 667 20.13 15.92 -2.65
CA PHE A 667 18.88 15.53 -3.31
C PHE A 667 18.68 16.32 -4.61
N ILE A 668 17.76 15.84 -5.44
CA ILE A 668 17.31 16.52 -6.66
C ILE A 668 16.90 17.99 -6.37
N PRO A 669 17.24 18.94 -7.25
CA PRO A 669 16.94 20.36 -7.05
C PRO A 669 15.48 20.73 -7.35
N TRP A 670 14.80 19.96 -8.20
CA TRP A 670 13.44 20.23 -8.69
C TRP A 670 12.33 19.63 -7.81
N GLY A 671 12.68 18.95 -6.71
CA GLY A 671 11.72 18.28 -5.83
C GLY A 671 12.16 18.24 -4.38
N PRO A 672 11.25 17.94 -3.43
CA PRO A 672 11.59 17.83 -2.02
C PRO A 672 12.44 16.58 -1.73
N ALA A 673 13.31 16.67 -0.72
CA ALA A 673 14.14 15.55 -0.28
C ALA A 673 13.30 14.39 0.31
N SER A 674 13.12 13.34 -0.49
CA SER A 674 12.37 12.12 -0.15
C SER A 674 13.24 11.11 0.60
N ILE A 675 13.01 10.98 1.91
CA ILE A 675 13.62 9.96 2.77
C ILE A 675 12.50 9.24 3.52
N HIS A 676 12.28 7.98 3.15
CA HIS A 676 11.32 7.09 3.77
C HIS A 676 12.06 6.05 4.62
N VAL A 677 11.47 5.69 5.75
CA VAL A 677 12.02 4.69 6.65
C VAL A 677 10.92 3.73 7.08
N ALA A 678 11.18 2.43 6.91
CA ALA A 678 10.33 1.36 7.41
C ALA A 678 11.08 0.59 8.51
N VAL A 679 10.38 0.29 9.60
CA VAL A 679 10.89 -0.52 10.71
C VAL A 679 10.00 -1.76 10.85
N PRO A 680 10.23 -2.81 10.03
CA PRO A 680 9.48 -4.04 10.15
C PRO A 680 9.91 -4.83 11.40
N LYS A 681 9.01 -5.69 11.89
CA LYS A 681 9.36 -6.68 12.90
C LYS A 681 10.37 -7.67 12.31
N ARG A 682 11.39 -8.03 13.09
CA ARG A 682 12.37 -9.05 12.69
C ARG A 682 11.76 -10.44 12.87
N SER A 683 12.24 -11.41 12.08
CA SER A 683 11.97 -12.83 12.32
C SER A 683 12.29 -13.21 13.76
N PRO A 684 11.36 -13.87 14.49
CA PRO A 684 11.60 -14.35 15.85
C PRO A 684 12.49 -15.61 15.88
N TYR A 685 12.69 -16.28 14.73
CA TYR A 685 13.38 -17.57 14.65
C TYR A 685 14.90 -17.44 14.43
N LEU A 686 15.37 -16.25 14.04
CA LEU A 686 16.79 -16.02 13.84
C LEU A 686 17.49 -15.66 15.17
N PRO A 687 18.65 -16.28 15.48
CA PRO A 687 19.45 -15.89 16.64
C PRO A 687 19.90 -14.43 16.52
N ASN A 688 19.96 -13.75 17.66
CA ASN A 688 20.10 -12.30 17.74
C ASN A 688 21.56 -11.85 17.49
N THR A 689 22.08 -12.01 16.26
CA THR A 689 23.50 -11.77 15.94
C THR A 689 23.87 -10.28 15.93
N HIS A 690 22.93 -9.39 15.59
CA HIS A 690 23.08 -7.94 15.56
C HIS A 690 21.85 -7.25 16.15
N ARG A 691 22.05 -6.22 16.98
CA ARG A 691 20.97 -5.42 17.58
C ARG A 691 20.16 -4.63 16.54
N VAL A 692 20.83 -4.08 15.51
CA VAL A 692 20.21 -3.28 14.44
C VAL A 692 20.96 -3.51 13.12
N SER A 693 20.23 -3.86 12.06
CA SER A 693 20.67 -3.87 10.67
C SER A 693 19.83 -2.91 9.84
N GLY A 694 20.32 -2.55 8.66
CA GLY A 694 19.62 -1.68 7.74
C GLY A 694 19.95 -2.01 6.29
N LEU A 695 18.93 -1.89 5.44
CA LEU A 695 19.03 -1.85 3.99
C LEU A 695 18.60 -0.46 3.52
N MET A 696 19.30 0.08 2.53
CA MET A 696 18.89 1.26 1.79
C MET A 696 18.64 0.86 0.33
N LEU A 697 17.43 1.13 -0.14
CA LEU A 697 17.10 1.22 -1.55
C LEU A 697 17.12 2.70 -1.92
N ALA A 698 17.94 3.08 -2.89
CA ALA A 698 18.09 4.47 -3.29
C ALA A 698 17.98 4.61 -4.80
N ASN A 699 17.18 5.58 -5.24
CA ASN A 699 17.19 6.05 -6.61
C ASN A 699 18.20 7.20 -6.71
N HIS A 700 19.31 6.99 -7.40
CA HIS A 700 20.44 7.91 -7.43
C HIS A 700 21.03 8.03 -8.83
N THR A 701 21.19 9.27 -9.31
CA THR A 701 21.53 9.57 -10.72
C THR A 701 22.87 9.00 -11.17
N SER A 702 23.81 8.79 -10.23
CA SER A 702 25.12 8.22 -10.58
C SER A 702 25.06 6.78 -11.11
N VAL A 703 23.91 6.11 -11.05
CA VAL A 703 23.71 4.82 -11.74
C VAL A 703 24.02 4.94 -13.24
N ALA A 704 23.82 6.12 -13.84
CA ALA A 704 24.19 6.43 -15.21
C ALA A 704 25.69 6.16 -15.50
N THR A 705 26.58 6.28 -14.51
CA THR A 705 28.02 5.97 -14.69
C THR A 705 28.29 4.47 -14.94
N LEU A 706 27.40 3.59 -14.48
CA LEU A 706 27.45 2.16 -14.80
C LEU A 706 27.03 1.93 -16.25
N PHE A 707 25.94 2.56 -16.68
CA PHE A 707 25.42 2.45 -18.05
C PHE A 707 26.42 2.99 -19.07
N LYS A 708 27.01 4.16 -18.82
CA LYS A 708 28.08 4.72 -19.66
C LYS A 708 29.26 3.79 -19.85
N ARG A 709 29.64 3.02 -18.82
CA ARG A 709 30.72 2.02 -18.92
C ARG A 709 30.33 0.87 -19.83
N ILE A 710 29.12 0.33 -19.69
CA ILE A 710 28.60 -0.74 -20.55
C ILE A 710 28.56 -0.27 -22.01
N VAL A 711 28.02 0.92 -22.27
CA VAL A 711 27.96 1.48 -23.63
C VAL A 711 29.36 1.74 -24.18
N SER A 712 30.29 2.25 -23.38
CA SER A 712 31.69 2.44 -23.83
C SER A 712 32.38 1.12 -24.20
N GLN A 713 32.12 0.04 -23.45
CA GLN A 713 32.65 -1.29 -23.76
C GLN A 713 32.02 -1.85 -25.03
N TYR A 714 30.70 -1.71 -25.18
CA TYR A 714 29.98 -2.05 -26.40
C TYR A 714 30.54 -1.30 -27.63
N ASP A 715 30.70 0.03 -27.54
CA ASP A 715 31.20 0.87 -28.65
C ASP A 715 32.61 0.44 -29.09
N ARG A 716 33.47 0.00 -28.17
CA ARG A 716 34.81 -0.51 -28.48
C ARG A 716 34.76 -1.81 -29.29
N LEU A 717 33.84 -2.71 -28.96
CA LEU A 717 33.64 -3.97 -29.69
C LEU A 717 32.97 -3.72 -31.04
N ARG A 718 31.92 -2.89 -31.06
CA ARG A 718 31.13 -2.57 -32.24
C ARG A 718 31.95 -1.84 -33.30
N LYS A 719 32.82 -0.91 -32.92
CA LYS A 719 33.75 -0.23 -33.85
C LYS A 719 34.66 -1.19 -34.61
N ARG A 720 34.95 -2.36 -34.04
CA ARG A 720 35.78 -3.41 -34.66
C ARG A 720 34.95 -4.53 -35.28
N ASN A 721 33.62 -4.46 -35.19
CA ASN A 721 32.71 -5.54 -35.57
C ASN A 721 33.09 -6.91 -34.97
N ALA A 722 33.65 -6.91 -33.76
CA ALA A 722 34.14 -8.13 -33.13
C ALA A 722 32.98 -8.99 -32.61
N PHE A 723 33.11 -10.32 -32.77
CA PHE A 723 32.21 -11.35 -32.24
C PHE A 723 30.74 -11.29 -32.69
N LEU A 724 30.44 -10.61 -33.81
CA LEU A 724 29.05 -10.45 -34.30
C LEU A 724 28.51 -11.66 -35.08
N GLU A 725 29.39 -12.52 -35.61
CA GLU A 725 28.98 -13.65 -36.46
C GLU A 725 28.07 -14.66 -35.76
N GLN A 726 28.15 -14.78 -34.44
CA GLN A 726 27.24 -15.64 -33.68
C GLN A 726 25.86 -15.01 -33.50
N TYR A 727 25.75 -13.68 -33.44
CA TYR A 727 24.47 -12.98 -33.32
C TYR A 727 23.71 -13.00 -34.65
N LYS A 728 24.40 -12.77 -35.78
CA LYS A 728 23.80 -12.75 -37.12
C LYS A 728 23.15 -14.07 -37.56
N LYS A 729 23.50 -15.19 -36.93
CA LYS A 729 22.91 -16.50 -37.24
C LYS A 729 21.52 -16.68 -36.65
N GLU A 730 21.15 -15.83 -35.70
CA GLU A 730 19.92 -15.93 -34.94
C GLU A 730 18.85 -15.02 -35.53
N ALA A 731 17.58 -15.41 -35.38
CA ALA A 731 16.43 -14.72 -36.00
C ALA A 731 16.38 -13.20 -35.70
N PRO A 732 16.65 -12.71 -34.47
CA PRO A 732 16.59 -11.27 -34.15
C PRO A 732 17.57 -10.41 -34.96
N PHE A 733 18.60 -11.01 -35.57
CA PHE A 733 19.62 -10.31 -36.34
C PHE A 733 19.67 -10.77 -37.82
N ALA A 734 18.66 -11.50 -38.29
CA ALA A 734 18.57 -11.98 -39.67
C ALA A 734 18.47 -10.81 -40.67
N ASP A 735 17.70 -9.78 -40.33
CA ASP A 735 17.46 -8.59 -41.18
C ASP A 735 18.50 -7.46 -41.00
N GLY A 736 19.51 -7.69 -40.15
CA GLY A 736 20.61 -6.75 -39.92
C GLY A 736 20.96 -6.56 -38.45
N LEU A 737 21.74 -5.51 -38.18
CA LEU A 737 22.25 -5.20 -36.83
C LEU A 737 21.50 -4.03 -36.17
N GLY A 738 20.31 -3.68 -36.68
CA GLY A 738 19.51 -2.55 -36.21
C GLY A 738 19.12 -2.64 -34.74
N GLU A 739 18.83 -3.86 -34.24
CA GLU A 739 18.52 -4.11 -32.83
C GLU A 739 19.58 -3.55 -31.87
N PHE A 740 20.86 -3.62 -32.26
CA PHE A 740 21.95 -3.07 -31.46
C PHE A 740 21.96 -1.54 -31.45
N ASP A 741 21.64 -0.90 -32.58
CA ASP A 741 21.63 0.56 -32.71
C ASP A 741 20.43 1.16 -31.96
N GLU A 742 19.27 0.49 -32.00
CA GLU A 742 18.10 0.81 -31.18
C GLU A 742 18.39 0.63 -29.69
N ALA A 743 18.97 -0.51 -29.28
CA ALA A 743 19.33 -0.74 -27.87
C ALA A 743 20.31 0.30 -27.36
N ARG A 744 21.29 0.68 -28.18
CA ARG A 744 22.23 1.76 -27.85
C ARG A 744 21.51 3.10 -27.66
N THR A 745 20.58 3.43 -28.55
CA THR A 745 19.82 4.70 -28.49
C THR A 745 18.99 4.77 -27.21
N VAL A 746 18.21 3.74 -26.90
CA VAL A 746 17.39 3.67 -25.67
C VAL A 746 18.25 3.81 -24.40
N VAL A 747 19.41 3.14 -24.35
CA VAL A 747 20.29 3.23 -23.17
C VAL A 747 20.98 4.59 -23.09
N MET A 748 21.31 5.23 -24.22
CA MET A 748 21.84 6.60 -24.23
C MET A 748 20.80 7.63 -23.80
N ASP A 749 19.55 7.48 -24.24
CA ASP A 749 18.43 8.33 -23.82
C ASP A 749 18.19 8.19 -22.31
N LEU A 750 18.26 6.95 -21.78
CA LEU A 750 18.21 6.71 -20.34
C LEU A 750 19.35 7.42 -19.58
N ILE A 751 20.58 7.39 -20.12
CA ILE A 751 21.70 8.12 -19.52
C ILE A 751 21.43 9.63 -19.53
N ALA A 752 20.96 10.17 -20.65
CA ALA A 752 20.64 11.59 -20.78
C ALA A 752 19.49 12.01 -19.83
N GLU A 753 18.51 11.12 -19.61
CA GLU A 753 17.42 11.33 -18.66
C GLU A 753 17.95 11.48 -17.22
N TYR A 754 18.84 10.58 -16.78
CA TYR A 754 19.46 10.68 -15.47
C TYR A 754 20.34 11.92 -15.31
N GLU A 755 21.04 12.35 -16.37
CA GLU A 755 21.82 13.60 -16.36
C GLU A 755 20.93 14.84 -16.32
N SER A 756 19.80 14.79 -17.02
CA SER A 756 18.82 15.88 -17.02
C SER A 756 18.16 16.00 -15.64
N ALA A 757 17.90 14.87 -14.97
CA ALA A 757 17.37 14.85 -13.61
C ALA A 757 18.30 15.49 -12.55
N GLU A 758 19.59 15.70 -12.86
CA GLU A 758 20.52 16.44 -11.99
C GLU A 758 20.31 17.96 -12.04
N ARG A 759 19.57 18.47 -13.04
CA ARG A 759 19.38 19.90 -13.29
C ARG A 759 18.04 20.41 -12.72
N PRO A 760 17.97 21.69 -12.33
CA PRO A 760 16.74 22.28 -11.77
C PRO A 760 15.60 22.41 -12.79
N ASP A 761 15.91 22.51 -14.09
CA ASP A 761 14.96 22.67 -15.19
C ASP A 761 14.21 21.38 -15.56
N TYR A 762 14.58 20.24 -14.97
CA TYR A 762 14.05 18.91 -15.30
C TYR A 762 12.52 18.79 -15.22
N ALA A 763 11.90 19.40 -14.21
CA ALA A 763 10.45 19.34 -14.00
C ALA A 763 9.66 20.42 -14.78
N GLY A 764 10.28 21.08 -15.77
CA GLY A 764 9.67 22.15 -16.55
C GLY A 764 9.67 23.52 -15.88
N GLY A 765 10.28 23.64 -14.70
CA GLY A 765 10.53 24.91 -14.02
C GLY A 765 11.79 25.58 -14.55
N GLY A 766 11.78 25.99 -15.82
CA GLY A 766 12.77 26.92 -16.33
C GLY A 766 12.63 28.23 -15.54
N THR A 767 13.69 28.63 -14.84
CA THR A 767 13.82 30.00 -14.40
C THR A 767 13.92 30.86 -15.66
N ASP A 768 12.87 31.62 -15.97
CA ASP A 768 13.04 32.90 -16.64
C ASP A 768 13.90 33.77 -15.72
N VAL A 769 15.22 33.57 -15.80
CA VAL A 769 16.16 34.62 -15.44
C VAL A 769 16.06 35.59 -16.61
N GLU A 770 15.18 36.56 -16.48
CA GLU A 770 15.30 37.80 -17.24
C GLU A 770 16.71 38.34 -16.96
N ASP A 771 17.57 38.26 -17.97
CA ASP A 771 18.76 39.10 -18.06
C ASP A 771 18.26 40.56 -18.12
N ASP A 772 18.42 41.29 -17.00
CA ASP A 772 18.53 42.75 -16.96
C ASP A 772 19.48 43.19 -15.82
#